data_AF-A0A355U305-F1
#
_entry.id   AF-A0A355U305-F1
#
_cell.length_a   1.000
_cell.length_b   1.000
_cell.length_c   1.000
_cell.angle_alpha   90.00
_cell.angle_beta   90.00
_cell.angle_gamma   90.00
#
_symmetry.space_group_name_H-M   'P 1'
#
loop_
_entity.id
_entity.type
_entity.pdbx_description
1 polymer ?
#
loop_
_entity_poly.entity_id
_entity_poly.type
_entity_poly.pdbx_seq_one_letter_code
_entity_poly.pdbx_strand_id
1 'polypeptide(L)'
;MKSKTKILLGLSSLALASLASCQNNKDTTVANIRIVDNSIKASYTLNSEVDYSTLKIHTLNAADEIISTLAAKDNKDKITYTSIDTSEITDGKVFTVTYKEGDKTFNTSMNYNVTNIQYEVISWMPNQNYTYTTSTIGNNKLSTADKLETGLMEDGKYYVGNNNAVDLLPIIKAINPDNPLDNIDLDTIPDGVQVQLLQGTNSLKLEDYLENINELKSKGIVKFKNNITGDFTLTFSSSNQDALIKYEMQVVDAYNVSTPKDIFAIDNGVGCGGYGSDGSFTEKLKAYKTENGLPDAKGLVFQNDITIGLSDVPAFYMWGEKEGNKKPRNAGVNDSLIDWIGLFNYTFLEEGRVNVYGNSHRLMLNDQGDDVFPYILTDSREGELQEENKPISSHATIFYINFDRSVNPANCHFDVNDLIVSGNMGVSAESTIKKGGPMFVKSETSSKLKNVNCSSVYMSFMISGGDWITTNEAKENAVGEVENCRFYNCFNAGVYLWNNANLKVKHSEMIKSGGPLFFLNPMTSKLPAYTNATDYQNKIKGVPGINVEIDEDSFFSNYTEGAGGWFEAYSGAKEKASQLKALDTVFNKQLGTSFLKEDKSTGTSVSKFDFWMFSLPNGEGEALQLPVNNGGVNVNITKGGKLIYSTLNGASEVWEKAVQYKANPSDQSTALAYVDAVTTTDFGNNLFCNEAFSEKSNGQGLAFRALEEDGKASYIIPTSVDLASATLVNTKYSMLTALGYENEQLQAMGISQNPSDAFKKSGVLAAAINDAAGAGGPSEPEKYLGVCNYGLVLGNYHTL
;
A
#
# COMPACT_ATOMS: atom_id res chain seq x y z
N MET A 1 20.22 58.22 17.49
CA MET A 1 21.02 58.67 16.34
C MET A 1 20.07 59.02 15.19
N LYS A 2 20.46 60.02 14.41
CA LYS A 2 19.72 60.88 13.44
C LYS A 2 19.05 60.10 12.28
N SER A 3 18.00 60.54 11.57
CA SER A 3 16.94 61.57 11.69
C SER A 3 15.89 61.25 10.60
N LYS A 4 14.62 60.95 10.93
CA LYS A 4 13.40 61.79 10.90
C LYS A 4 13.03 62.47 9.57
N THR A 5 11.78 62.69 9.15
CA THR A 5 10.41 62.12 9.28
C THR A 5 9.55 63.00 8.34
N LYS A 6 8.48 62.44 7.77
CA LYS A 6 7.40 63.03 6.93
C LYS A 6 6.85 64.41 7.35
N ILE A 7 6.30 65.15 6.37
CA ILE A 7 4.92 65.74 6.25
C ILE A 7 4.93 67.06 5.42
N LEU A 8 3.90 67.25 4.55
CA LEU A 8 3.05 68.46 4.34
C LEU A 8 2.87 69.00 2.89
N LEU A 9 1.57 69.13 2.54
CA LEU A 9 0.82 70.07 1.67
C LEU A 9 1.47 70.90 0.55
N GLY A 10 0.65 71.14 -0.51
CA GLY A 10 0.16 72.52 -0.72
C GLY A 10 0.05 73.03 -2.15
N LEU A 11 -1.18 73.28 -2.59
CA LEU A 11 -1.55 74.10 -3.75
C LEU A 11 -0.95 75.53 -3.69
N SER A 12 -0.61 76.08 -4.86
CA SER A 12 -0.73 77.52 -5.13
C SER A 12 -1.18 77.76 -6.58
N SER A 13 -2.28 78.46 -6.70
CA SER A 13 -3.01 78.85 -7.90
C SER A 13 -2.62 80.23 -8.44
N LEU A 14 -2.88 80.42 -9.75
CA LEU A 14 -3.35 81.64 -10.44
C LEU A 14 -2.38 82.76 -10.93
N ALA A 15 -2.55 83.00 -12.24
CA ALA A 15 -2.53 84.26 -12.99
C ALA A 15 -1.20 84.76 -13.61
N LEU A 16 -1.03 84.55 -14.93
CA LEU A 16 -1.32 85.57 -15.95
C LEU A 16 -1.19 84.98 -17.37
N ALA A 17 -2.32 84.95 -18.08
CA ALA A 17 -2.42 85.11 -19.54
C ALA A 17 -1.88 86.53 -19.88
N SER A 18 -1.41 86.91 -21.07
CA SER A 18 -1.63 86.49 -22.46
C SER A 18 -0.65 87.27 -23.36
N LEU A 19 -0.61 86.86 -24.65
CA LEU A 19 -0.08 87.56 -25.86
C LEU A 19 1.37 87.19 -26.24
N ALA A 20 1.72 86.73 -27.45
CA ALA A 20 0.93 86.43 -28.65
C ALA A 20 1.76 85.59 -29.64
N SER A 21 1.09 84.62 -30.27
CA SER A 21 1.18 84.32 -31.72
C SER A 21 2.57 84.14 -32.37
N CYS A 22 3.07 82.89 -32.38
CA CYS A 22 3.64 82.29 -33.58
C CYS A 22 2.89 80.98 -33.85
N GLN A 23 1.95 80.99 -34.79
CA GLN A 23 1.50 79.77 -35.45
C GLN A 23 2.70 79.18 -36.20
N ASN A 24 3.39 78.22 -35.60
CA ASN A 24 4.07 77.21 -36.41
C ASN A 24 2.95 76.34 -36.98
N ASN A 25 2.56 76.62 -38.22
CA ASN A 25 1.76 75.69 -39.00
C ASN A 25 2.54 74.38 -39.05
N LYS A 26 2.17 73.42 -38.18
CA LYS A 26 2.74 72.08 -38.18
C LYS A 26 2.39 71.48 -39.55
N ASP A 27 3.39 71.20 -40.38
CA ASP A 27 3.15 70.64 -41.72
C ASP A 27 2.46 69.28 -41.55
N THR A 28 1.19 69.23 -41.93
CA THR A 28 0.35 68.02 -41.86
C THR A 28 0.35 67.24 -43.16
N THR A 29 1.16 67.63 -44.15
CA THR A 29 1.22 66.95 -45.44
C THR A 29 2.05 65.69 -45.32
N VAL A 30 1.44 64.51 -45.53
CA VAL A 30 2.19 63.25 -45.55
C VAL A 30 3.13 63.22 -46.76
N ALA A 31 4.40 62.99 -46.48
CA ALA A 31 5.46 62.80 -47.47
C ALA A 31 5.98 61.36 -47.48
N ASN A 32 5.96 60.67 -46.33
CA ASN A 32 6.35 59.26 -46.22
C ASN A 32 5.65 58.57 -45.02
N ILE A 33 5.79 57.25 -44.92
CA ILE A 33 5.32 56.44 -43.80
C ILE A 33 6.44 55.56 -43.23
N ARG A 34 6.32 55.17 -41.96
CA ARG A 34 7.24 54.23 -41.28
C ARG A 34 6.46 53.26 -40.40
N ILE A 35 6.83 51.99 -40.40
CA ILE A 35 6.27 51.00 -39.46
C ILE A 35 6.71 51.37 -38.04
N VAL A 36 5.78 51.35 -37.08
CA VAL A 36 6.13 51.62 -35.68
C VAL A 36 6.89 50.42 -35.12
N ASP A 37 8.05 50.67 -34.51
CA ASP A 37 8.87 49.63 -33.89
C ASP A 37 8.03 48.77 -32.92
N ASN A 38 8.22 47.45 -32.99
CA ASN A 38 7.49 46.44 -32.21
C ASN A 38 5.96 46.42 -32.41
N SER A 39 5.41 47.14 -33.38
CA SER A 39 3.98 47.01 -33.72
C SER A 39 3.68 45.75 -34.53
N ILE A 40 4.70 45.14 -35.11
CA ILE A 40 4.71 43.83 -35.77
C ILE A 40 6.09 43.20 -35.53
N LYS A 41 6.17 41.86 -35.40
CA LYS A 41 7.45 41.16 -35.15
C LYS A 41 8.32 41.12 -36.41
N ALA A 42 9.64 41.05 -36.24
CA ALA A 42 10.61 40.87 -37.33
C ALA A 42 11.14 39.43 -37.44
N SER A 43 10.76 38.55 -36.51
CA SER A 43 11.16 37.14 -36.50
C SER A 43 9.96 36.27 -36.15
N TYR A 44 9.81 35.17 -36.87
CA TYR A 44 8.71 34.23 -36.77
C TYR A 44 9.23 32.79 -36.74
N THR A 45 8.49 31.89 -36.09
CA THR A 45 8.73 30.46 -36.15
C THR A 45 8.04 29.88 -37.40
N LEU A 46 8.61 28.85 -38.02
CA LEU A 46 7.98 28.13 -39.12
C LEU A 46 6.53 27.73 -38.75
N ASN A 47 5.59 27.97 -39.65
CA ASN A 47 4.14 27.75 -39.53
C ASN A 47 3.43 28.53 -38.40
N SER A 48 4.04 29.54 -37.79
CA SER A 48 3.37 30.35 -36.77
C SER A 48 2.31 31.30 -37.36
N GLU A 49 1.24 31.55 -36.60
CA GLU A 49 0.25 32.57 -36.94
C GLU A 49 0.80 33.98 -36.69
N VAL A 50 0.42 34.93 -37.56
CA VAL A 50 0.88 36.31 -37.51
C VAL A 50 -0.24 37.22 -37.00
N ASP A 51 -0.02 37.86 -35.85
CA ASP A 51 -0.96 38.86 -35.31
C ASP A 51 -0.72 40.24 -35.94
N TYR A 52 -1.66 40.70 -36.76
CA TYR A 52 -1.66 42.04 -37.36
C TYR A 52 -2.46 43.08 -36.56
N SER A 53 -3.12 42.70 -35.46
CA SER A 53 -3.99 43.59 -34.68
C SER A 53 -3.23 44.74 -34.02
N THR A 54 -1.94 44.56 -33.80
CA THR A 54 -1.02 45.54 -33.19
C THR A 54 -0.33 46.45 -34.21
N LEU A 55 -0.43 46.14 -35.51
CA LEU A 55 0.29 46.83 -36.60
C LEU A 55 -0.07 48.32 -36.64
N LYS A 56 0.97 49.17 -36.59
CA LYS A 56 0.84 50.63 -36.64
C LYS A 56 1.86 51.22 -37.60
N ILE A 57 1.50 52.36 -38.19
CA ILE A 57 2.42 53.19 -38.97
C ILE A 57 2.46 54.62 -38.42
N HIS A 58 3.62 55.26 -38.50
CA HIS A 58 3.77 56.71 -38.44
C HIS A 58 3.60 57.29 -39.83
N THR A 59 2.80 58.35 -39.95
CA THR A 59 2.82 59.25 -41.12
C THR A 59 3.78 60.40 -40.83
N LEU A 60 4.61 60.73 -41.80
CA LEU A 60 5.74 61.66 -41.65
C LEU A 60 5.62 62.80 -42.67
N ASN A 61 6.00 64.02 -42.26
CA ASN A 61 6.12 65.16 -43.18
C ASN A 61 7.44 65.12 -43.95
N ALA A 62 7.69 66.10 -44.83
CA ALA A 62 8.91 66.15 -45.64
C ALA A 62 10.20 66.36 -44.81
N ALA A 63 10.09 66.73 -43.54
CA ALA A 63 11.18 66.86 -42.59
C ALA A 63 11.36 65.62 -41.68
N ASP A 64 10.71 64.50 -42.00
CA ASP A 64 10.68 63.26 -41.19
C ASP A 64 10.09 63.42 -39.78
N GLU A 65 9.25 64.46 -39.55
CA GLU A 65 8.54 64.63 -38.29
C GLU A 65 7.21 63.85 -38.31
N ILE A 66 6.87 63.22 -37.18
CA ILE A 66 5.62 62.44 -37.04
C ILE A 66 4.41 63.38 -37.05
N ILE A 67 3.55 63.19 -38.06
CA ILE A 67 2.25 63.85 -38.20
C ILE A 67 1.19 63.11 -37.38
N SER A 68 1.07 61.79 -37.56
CA SER A 68 0.12 60.94 -36.83
C SER A 68 0.60 59.48 -36.73
N THR A 69 0.01 58.72 -35.80
CA THR A 69 0.19 57.27 -35.68
C THR A 69 -1.14 56.58 -35.95
N LEU A 70 -1.17 55.70 -36.94
CA LEU A 70 -2.39 55.03 -37.40
C LEU A 70 -2.27 53.53 -37.15
N ALA A 71 -3.29 52.93 -36.53
CA ALA A 71 -3.40 51.48 -36.41
C ALA A 71 -4.07 50.90 -37.65
N ALA A 72 -3.50 49.82 -38.21
CA ALA A 72 -4.02 49.17 -39.41
C ALA A 72 -5.45 48.66 -39.22
N LYS A 73 -5.76 48.14 -38.03
CA LYS A 73 -7.10 47.63 -37.69
C LYS A 73 -8.21 48.69 -37.73
N ASP A 74 -7.86 49.95 -37.47
CA ASP A 74 -8.81 51.07 -37.38
C ASP A 74 -8.91 51.86 -38.71
N ASN A 75 -8.00 51.58 -39.66
CA ASN A 75 -7.86 52.31 -40.92
C ASN A 75 -7.81 51.35 -42.13
N LYS A 76 -8.67 50.33 -42.14
CA LYS A 76 -8.67 49.24 -43.14
C LYS A 76 -8.93 49.71 -44.57
N ASP A 77 -9.59 50.86 -44.74
CA ASP A 77 -9.86 51.50 -46.03
C ASP A 77 -8.63 52.20 -46.62
N LYS A 78 -7.63 52.52 -45.78
CA LYS A 78 -6.45 53.30 -46.17
C LYS A 78 -5.13 52.55 -46.04
N ILE A 79 -5.07 51.53 -45.19
CA ILE A 79 -3.85 50.74 -44.94
C ILE A 79 -4.05 49.32 -45.48
N THR A 80 -3.17 48.92 -46.41
CA THR A 80 -3.04 47.52 -46.87
C THR A 80 -1.62 47.02 -46.63
N TYR A 81 -1.42 45.71 -46.61
CA TYR A 81 -0.09 45.11 -46.40
C TYR A 81 0.00 43.75 -47.08
N THR A 82 1.22 43.33 -47.40
CA THR A 82 1.51 41.97 -47.86
C THR A 82 1.43 40.99 -46.70
N SER A 83 0.90 39.78 -46.88
CA SER A 83 0.96 38.76 -45.83
C SER A 83 2.40 38.33 -45.56
N ILE A 84 2.76 38.22 -44.29
CA ILE A 84 3.95 37.51 -43.81
C ILE A 84 3.69 36.02 -43.99
N ASP A 85 4.58 35.36 -44.72
CA ASP A 85 4.51 33.94 -45.05
C ASP A 85 5.47 33.17 -44.13
N THR A 86 4.89 32.45 -43.17
CA THR A 86 5.63 31.64 -42.19
C THR A 86 5.78 30.18 -42.64
N SER A 87 5.34 29.80 -43.85
CA SER A 87 5.33 28.39 -44.29
C SER A 87 6.69 27.84 -44.73
N GLU A 88 7.70 28.71 -44.90
CA GLU A 88 9.05 28.33 -45.31
C GLU A 88 10.09 29.08 -44.46
N ILE A 89 11.25 28.45 -44.21
CA ILE A 89 12.39 29.09 -43.54
C ILE A 89 12.95 30.18 -44.46
N THR A 90 13.11 31.39 -43.94
CA THR A 90 13.58 32.54 -44.73
C THR A 90 14.48 33.46 -43.93
N ASP A 91 15.45 34.05 -44.60
CA ASP A 91 16.30 35.11 -44.06
C ASP A 91 16.11 36.37 -44.91
N GLY A 92 15.49 37.39 -44.33
CA GLY A 92 15.31 38.71 -44.90
C GLY A 92 14.18 38.85 -45.93
N LYS A 93 13.09 38.07 -45.85
CA LYS A 93 11.90 38.31 -46.70
C LYS A 93 11.29 39.69 -46.37
N VAL A 94 10.70 40.34 -47.36
CA VAL A 94 10.20 41.72 -47.22
C VAL A 94 8.71 41.73 -46.92
N PHE A 95 8.32 42.38 -45.82
CA PHE A 95 6.94 42.76 -45.49
C PHE A 95 6.72 44.22 -45.88
N THR A 96 5.68 44.52 -46.67
CA THR A 96 5.37 45.87 -47.15
C THR A 96 4.01 46.35 -46.66
N VAL A 97 3.98 47.58 -46.15
CA VAL A 97 2.76 48.31 -45.78
C VAL A 97 2.54 49.46 -46.73
N THR A 98 1.31 49.60 -47.21
CA THR A 98 0.86 50.64 -48.13
C THR A 98 -0.18 51.52 -47.45
N TYR A 99 0.00 52.83 -47.49
CA TYR A 99 -0.96 53.83 -47.00
C TYR A 99 -1.47 54.70 -48.15
N LYS A 100 -2.78 54.89 -48.23
CA LYS A 100 -3.44 55.77 -49.21
C LYS A 100 -4.07 56.98 -48.52
N GLU A 101 -3.76 58.16 -49.04
CA GLU A 101 -4.37 59.41 -48.63
C GLU A 101 -4.76 60.24 -49.86
N GLY A 102 -6.06 60.28 -50.15
CA GLY A 102 -6.56 60.81 -51.43
C GLY A 102 -6.01 60.01 -52.61
N ASP A 103 -5.44 60.72 -53.59
CA ASP A 103 -4.83 60.12 -54.78
C ASP A 103 -3.35 59.70 -54.57
N LYS A 104 -2.78 59.93 -53.38
CA LYS A 104 -1.38 59.60 -53.07
C LYS A 104 -1.27 58.24 -52.39
N THR A 105 -0.21 57.50 -52.74
CA THR A 105 0.12 56.20 -52.16
C THR A 105 1.55 56.23 -51.62
N PHE A 106 1.73 55.80 -50.38
CA PHE A 106 3.01 55.71 -49.69
C PHE A 106 3.29 54.26 -49.32
N ASN A 107 4.56 53.84 -49.41
CA ASN A 107 4.98 52.48 -49.08
C ASN A 107 6.14 52.51 -48.10
N THR A 108 6.14 51.57 -47.17
CA THR A 108 7.28 51.28 -46.30
C THR A 108 7.39 49.77 -46.15
N SER A 109 8.60 49.30 -45.87
CA SER A 109 8.87 47.88 -45.75
C SER A 109 9.82 47.61 -44.61
N MET A 110 9.75 46.38 -44.09
CA MET A 110 10.74 45.83 -43.18
C MET A 110 11.07 44.41 -43.61
N ASN A 111 12.25 43.94 -43.21
CA ASN A 111 12.62 42.55 -43.38
C ASN A 111 12.08 41.73 -42.21
N TYR A 112 11.69 40.50 -42.48
CA TYR A 112 11.38 39.49 -41.47
C TYR A 112 12.10 38.18 -41.78
N ASN A 113 12.34 37.41 -40.72
CA ASN A 113 12.96 36.10 -40.78
C ASN A 113 11.96 35.04 -40.30
N VAL A 114 12.05 33.85 -40.88
CA VAL A 114 11.35 32.66 -40.41
C VAL A 114 12.40 31.62 -40.06
N THR A 115 12.50 31.28 -38.78
CA THR A 115 13.46 30.29 -38.27
C THR A 115 12.74 29.02 -37.81
N ASN A 116 13.43 27.89 -37.89
CA ASN A 116 12.95 26.68 -37.21
C ASN A 116 13.24 26.78 -35.71
N ILE A 117 12.39 26.18 -34.88
CA ILE A 117 12.64 26.12 -33.44
C ILE A 117 13.83 25.18 -33.20
N GLN A 118 14.85 25.67 -32.50
CA GLN A 118 15.95 24.82 -32.05
C GLN A 118 15.50 24.11 -30.78
N TYR A 119 15.60 22.79 -30.78
CA TYR A 119 15.17 21.95 -29.66
C TYR A 119 16.21 20.88 -29.37
N GLU A 120 16.22 20.44 -28.11
CA GLU A 120 16.97 19.31 -27.62
C GLU A 120 15.97 18.34 -26.99
N VAL A 121 15.98 17.09 -27.43
CA VAL A 121 15.26 16.03 -26.73
C VAL A 121 16.22 15.53 -25.65
N ILE A 122 16.00 15.97 -24.41
CA ILE A 122 17.01 15.88 -23.34
C ILE A 122 17.08 14.46 -22.80
N SER A 123 15.95 13.97 -22.33
CA SER A 123 15.85 12.66 -21.74
C SER A 123 14.40 12.26 -21.69
N TRP A 124 14.20 10.96 -21.63
CA TRP A 124 13.06 10.51 -20.86
C TRP A 124 13.44 10.58 -19.40
N MET A 125 12.59 11.20 -18.59
CA MET A 125 12.51 10.72 -17.23
C MET A 125 11.67 9.46 -17.37
N PRO A 126 12.23 8.22 -17.31
CA PRO A 126 11.46 7.18 -16.65
C PRO A 126 11.01 7.86 -15.38
N ASN A 127 9.69 8.08 -15.24
CA ASN A 127 9.02 8.81 -14.17
C ASN A 127 10.00 9.08 -13.01
N GLN A 128 10.29 10.32 -12.61
CA GLN A 128 11.28 10.59 -11.54
C GLN A 128 11.10 9.68 -10.31
N ASN A 129 9.87 9.18 -10.08
CA ASN A 129 9.52 8.22 -9.03
C ASN A 129 9.98 6.76 -9.31
N TYR A 130 10.10 6.33 -10.57
CA TYR A 130 10.68 5.05 -10.98
C TYR A 130 12.13 4.90 -10.54
N THR A 131 12.87 6.01 -10.43
CA THR A 131 14.24 6.05 -9.88
C THR A 131 14.31 6.25 -8.37
N TYR A 132 13.19 6.36 -7.65
CA TYR A 132 13.19 6.49 -6.18
C TYR A 132 13.36 5.12 -5.50
N THR A 133 14.39 4.39 -5.89
CA THR A 133 14.84 3.19 -5.19
C THR A 133 15.78 3.56 -4.07
N THR A 134 15.41 3.17 -2.85
CA THR A 134 16.38 3.10 -1.77
C THR A 134 17.08 1.76 -1.92
N SER A 135 18.25 1.74 -2.56
CA SER A 135 19.04 0.54 -2.89
C SER A 135 19.58 -0.26 -1.69
N THR A 136 19.06 -0.04 -0.48
CA THR A 136 19.37 -0.90 0.66
C THR A 136 18.41 -2.07 0.71
N ILE A 137 18.79 -3.14 0.01
CA ILE A 137 18.34 -4.49 0.29
C ILE A 137 18.91 -4.87 1.66
N GLY A 138 18.06 -5.10 2.66
CA GLY A 138 18.45 -5.62 3.97
C GLY A 138 18.66 -4.60 5.11
N ASN A 139 18.53 -5.13 6.32
CA ASN A 139 18.28 -4.47 7.62
C ASN A 139 19.43 -3.66 8.22
N ASN A 140 20.54 -3.51 7.52
CA ASN A 140 21.78 -3.00 8.11
C ASN A 140 21.71 -1.53 8.58
N LYS A 141 20.63 -0.80 8.26
CA LYS A 141 20.45 0.62 8.62
C LYS A 141 19.41 0.87 9.72
N LEU A 142 18.54 -0.08 10.05
CA LEU A 142 17.43 0.15 10.98
C LEU A 142 17.73 -0.43 12.37
N SER A 143 18.77 0.11 13.02
CA SER A 143 19.06 -0.19 14.43
C SER A 143 18.00 0.36 15.41
N THR A 144 17.05 1.17 14.92
CA THR A 144 16.04 1.89 15.71
C THR A 144 14.73 2.06 14.94
N ALA A 145 13.59 1.74 15.57
CA ALA A 145 12.24 1.71 14.99
C ALA A 145 11.68 3.07 14.47
N ASP A 146 12.39 4.18 14.69
CA ASP A 146 11.91 5.53 14.37
C ASP A 146 12.34 6.06 13.00
N LYS A 147 13.24 5.37 12.29
CA LYS A 147 13.64 5.74 10.92
C LYS A 147 12.84 4.93 9.92
N LEU A 148 11.80 5.52 9.34
CA LEU A 148 11.03 4.91 8.26
C LEU A 148 11.74 5.21 6.92
N GLU A 149 12.14 4.18 6.20
CA GLU A 149 12.57 4.32 4.80
C GLU A 149 11.31 4.45 3.92
N THR A 150 11.24 5.44 3.03
CA THR A 150 9.99 5.78 2.31
C THR A 150 9.96 5.32 0.84
N GLY A 151 11.01 4.64 0.37
CA GLY A 151 11.12 4.16 -1.01
C GLY A 151 10.69 2.71 -1.21
N LEU A 152 10.93 2.19 -2.41
CA LEU A 152 10.88 0.74 -2.71
C LEU A 152 12.21 0.05 -2.37
N MET A 153 12.21 -1.29 -2.26
CA MET A 153 13.39 -2.08 -1.87
C MET A 153 14.23 -2.54 -3.07
N GLU A 154 13.63 -2.67 -4.24
CA GLU A 154 14.30 -3.09 -5.48
C GLU A 154 13.93 -2.17 -6.65
N ASP A 155 14.77 -2.17 -7.68
CA ASP A 155 14.46 -1.57 -8.98
C ASP A 155 13.38 -2.41 -9.69
N GLY A 156 12.31 -1.76 -10.12
CA GLY A 156 11.21 -2.39 -10.86
C GLY A 156 11.54 -2.58 -12.35
N LYS A 157 10.51 -3.03 -13.10
CA LYS A 157 10.44 -2.89 -14.56
C LYS A 157 9.38 -1.86 -14.94
N TYR A 158 9.56 -1.17 -16.06
CA TYR A 158 8.56 -0.24 -16.57
C TYR A 158 7.57 -0.98 -17.47
N TYR A 159 6.33 -1.06 -17.04
CA TYR A 159 5.26 -1.75 -17.74
C TYR A 159 4.42 -0.78 -18.56
N VAL A 160 3.89 -1.26 -19.69
CA VAL A 160 2.89 -0.55 -20.51
C VAL A 160 1.73 -1.51 -20.80
N GLY A 161 0.53 -1.09 -20.44
CA GLY A 161 -0.69 -1.81 -20.77
C GLY A 161 -1.03 -1.70 -22.25
N ASN A 162 -1.53 -2.77 -22.84
CA ASN A 162 -1.96 -2.78 -24.24
C ASN A 162 -3.48 -2.56 -24.41
N ASN A 163 -4.27 -2.35 -23.35
CA ASN A 163 -5.73 -2.19 -23.47
C ASN A 163 -6.17 -0.78 -23.87
N ASN A 164 -5.38 0.25 -23.59
CA ASN A 164 -5.60 1.65 -23.99
C ASN A 164 -4.26 2.35 -24.30
N ALA A 165 -4.33 3.58 -24.80
CA ALA A 165 -3.15 4.37 -25.10
C ALA A 165 -2.49 4.93 -23.83
N VAL A 166 -1.19 5.17 -23.88
CA VAL A 166 -0.40 5.83 -22.83
C VAL A 166 0.37 7.01 -23.43
N ASP A 167 0.53 8.09 -22.67
CA ASP A 167 1.39 9.20 -23.04
C ASP A 167 2.83 8.90 -22.63
N LEU A 168 3.71 8.78 -23.63
CA LEU A 168 5.14 8.56 -23.46
C LEU A 168 5.96 9.72 -24.04
N LEU A 169 5.39 10.93 -24.14
CA LEU A 169 6.06 12.10 -24.68
C LEU A 169 7.41 12.35 -23.97
N PRO A 170 8.52 12.49 -24.71
CA PRO A 170 9.79 12.86 -24.10
C PRO A 170 9.84 14.33 -23.69
N ILE A 171 10.70 14.65 -22.72
CA ILE A 171 10.98 16.05 -22.38
C ILE A 171 11.77 16.65 -23.54
N ILE A 172 11.13 17.61 -24.21
CA ILE A 172 11.70 18.34 -25.34
C ILE A 172 11.83 19.79 -24.92
N LYS A 173 13.07 20.25 -24.74
CA LYS A 173 13.33 21.67 -24.44
C LYS A 173 13.63 22.39 -25.74
N ALA A 174 12.95 23.50 -25.97
CA ALA A 174 13.20 24.39 -27.09
C ALA A 174 13.69 25.75 -26.61
N ILE A 175 14.53 26.40 -27.41
CA ILE A 175 14.93 27.79 -27.16
C ILE A 175 13.70 28.67 -27.36
N ASN A 176 13.39 29.50 -26.36
CA ASN A 176 12.27 30.41 -26.45
C ASN A 176 12.54 31.47 -27.55
N PRO A 177 11.70 31.55 -28.60
CA PRO A 177 11.90 32.50 -29.69
C PRO A 177 11.74 33.97 -29.26
N ASP A 178 11.01 34.25 -28.18
CA ASP A 178 10.81 35.59 -27.64
C ASP A 178 11.90 36.00 -26.63
N ASN A 179 12.62 35.04 -26.05
CA ASN A 179 13.78 35.28 -25.18
C ASN A 179 14.80 34.13 -25.31
N PRO A 180 15.85 34.25 -26.15
CA PRO A 180 16.81 33.18 -26.40
C PRO A 180 17.63 32.71 -25.19
N LEU A 181 17.51 33.39 -24.03
CA LEU A 181 18.11 32.96 -22.77
C LEU A 181 17.21 32.00 -21.96
N ASP A 182 15.96 31.83 -22.36
CA ASP A 182 14.99 30.94 -21.72
C ASP A 182 14.73 29.70 -22.58
N ASN A 183 14.45 28.57 -21.94
CA ASN A 183 13.97 27.35 -22.59
C ASN A 183 12.49 27.14 -22.26
N ILE A 184 11.73 26.64 -23.23
CA ILE A 184 10.33 26.21 -23.07
C ILE A 184 10.23 24.68 -23.24
N ASP A 185 9.26 24.07 -22.58
CA ASP A 185 8.87 22.67 -22.83
C ASP A 185 7.94 22.62 -24.04
N LEU A 186 8.22 21.70 -24.97
CA LEU A 186 7.30 21.38 -26.05
C LEU A 186 6.35 20.25 -25.64
N ASP A 187 5.09 20.39 -25.99
CA ASP A 187 4.02 19.40 -25.80
C ASP A 187 3.83 18.48 -27.02
N THR A 188 4.68 18.64 -28.04
CA THR A 188 4.64 17.90 -29.29
C THR A 188 6.05 17.53 -29.73
N ILE A 189 6.16 16.39 -30.42
CA ILE A 189 7.40 15.91 -31.01
C ILE A 189 7.64 16.71 -32.30
N PRO A 190 8.78 17.42 -32.42
CA PRO A 190 9.07 18.20 -33.61
C PRO A 190 9.28 17.34 -34.85
N ASP A 191 9.05 17.95 -36.01
CA ASP A 191 9.33 17.32 -37.31
C ASP A 191 10.81 16.94 -37.42
N GLY A 192 11.07 15.77 -38.03
CA GLY A 192 12.41 15.21 -38.22
C GLY A 192 12.89 14.25 -37.12
N VAL A 193 12.18 14.13 -36.00
CA VAL A 193 12.44 13.06 -35.01
C VAL A 193 12.02 11.71 -35.60
N GLN A 194 12.97 10.79 -35.67
CA GLN A 194 12.74 9.40 -36.04
C GLN A 194 12.36 8.57 -34.82
N VAL A 195 11.33 7.75 -34.97
CA VAL A 195 10.85 6.82 -33.94
C VAL A 195 11.01 5.40 -34.44
N GLN A 196 11.62 4.53 -33.63
CA GLN A 196 11.77 3.10 -33.91
C GLN A 196 11.31 2.25 -32.73
N LEU A 197 10.75 1.09 -33.01
CA LEU A 197 10.44 0.06 -32.01
C LEU A 197 11.38 -1.11 -32.23
N LEU A 198 12.01 -1.59 -31.16
CA LEU A 198 12.94 -2.70 -31.17
C LEU A 198 12.43 -3.84 -30.28
N GLN A 199 12.81 -5.07 -30.63
CA GLN A 199 12.75 -6.22 -29.74
C GLN A 199 14.14 -6.86 -29.69
N GLY A 200 14.82 -6.69 -28.56
CA GLY A 200 16.27 -6.90 -28.48
C GLY A 200 17.00 -5.94 -29.43
N THR A 201 17.75 -6.48 -30.40
CA THR A 201 18.46 -5.69 -31.41
C THR A 201 17.70 -5.54 -32.73
N ASN A 202 16.53 -6.17 -32.87
CA ASN A 202 15.79 -6.22 -34.13
C ASN A 202 14.84 -5.03 -34.24
N SER A 203 14.92 -4.28 -35.34
CA SER A 203 13.96 -3.22 -35.66
C SER A 203 12.65 -3.82 -36.14
N LEU A 204 11.55 -3.34 -35.56
CA LEU A 204 10.19 -3.73 -35.88
C LEU A 204 9.50 -2.63 -36.69
N LYS A 205 8.54 -3.03 -37.53
CA LYS A 205 7.67 -2.07 -38.22
C LYS A 205 6.57 -1.61 -37.27
N LEU A 206 6.44 -0.30 -37.06
CA LEU A 206 5.50 0.25 -36.08
C LEU A 206 4.06 -0.20 -36.35
N GLU A 207 3.64 -0.24 -37.61
CA GLU A 207 2.30 -0.63 -38.05
C GLU A 207 1.92 -2.09 -37.73
N ASP A 208 2.89 -2.96 -37.52
CA ASP A 208 2.63 -4.35 -37.15
C ASP A 208 2.24 -4.46 -35.66
N TYR A 209 2.69 -3.51 -34.83
CA TYR A 209 2.59 -3.57 -33.36
C TYR A 209 1.72 -2.48 -32.73
N LEU A 210 1.56 -1.31 -33.37
CA LEU A 210 0.90 -0.12 -32.83
C LEU A 210 -0.33 0.29 -33.66
N GLU A 211 -1.30 0.91 -33.01
CA GLU A 211 -2.55 1.39 -33.66
C GLU A 211 -2.48 2.88 -34.04
N ASN A 212 -1.72 3.70 -33.32
CA ASN A 212 -1.78 5.16 -33.38
C ASN A 212 -0.46 5.84 -33.77
N ILE A 213 0.18 5.35 -34.85
CA ILE A 213 1.53 5.76 -35.28
C ILE A 213 1.68 7.29 -35.45
N ASN A 214 0.67 7.97 -35.98
CA ASN A 214 0.72 9.42 -36.20
C ASN A 214 0.74 10.19 -34.88
N GLU A 215 -0.02 9.73 -33.88
CA GLU A 215 -0.03 10.32 -32.54
C GLU A 215 1.27 10.02 -31.80
N LEU A 216 1.83 8.81 -31.94
CA LEU A 216 3.16 8.49 -31.42
C LEU A 216 4.20 9.47 -31.97
N LYS A 217 4.18 9.75 -33.28
CA LYS A 217 5.17 10.61 -33.93
C LYS A 217 5.01 12.10 -33.64
N SER A 218 3.82 12.55 -33.23
CA SER A 218 3.51 13.97 -33.03
C SER A 218 3.32 14.35 -31.56
N LYS A 219 2.89 13.41 -30.72
CA LYS A 219 2.49 13.63 -29.32
C LYS A 219 3.08 12.62 -28.35
N GLY A 220 3.84 11.62 -28.82
CA GLY A 220 4.37 10.57 -27.94
C GLY A 220 3.32 9.60 -27.39
N ILE A 221 2.08 9.65 -27.87
CA ILE A 221 1.01 8.76 -27.41
C ILE A 221 1.17 7.39 -28.07
N VAL A 222 1.27 6.34 -27.27
CA VAL A 222 1.49 4.97 -27.74
C VAL A 222 0.30 4.08 -27.38
N LYS A 223 -0.23 3.38 -28.37
CA LYS A 223 -1.23 2.32 -28.22
C LYS A 223 -0.72 1.06 -28.93
N PHE A 224 -0.28 0.07 -28.14
CA PHE A 224 -0.03 -1.27 -28.66
C PHE A 224 -1.34 -1.95 -29.03
N LYS A 225 -1.30 -2.79 -30.06
CA LYS A 225 -2.42 -3.67 -30.39
C LYS A 225 -2.67 -4.66 -29.25
N ASN A 226 -3.94 -4.98 -29.00
CA ASN A 226 -4.36 -5.78 -27.84
C ASN A 226 -3.73 -7.19 -27.77
N ASN A 227 -3.25 -7.75 -28.88
CA ASN A 227 -2.62 -9.07 -28.93
C ASN A 227 -1.09 -9.03 -28.74
N ILE A 228 -0.50 -7.85 -28.56
CA ILE A 228 0.94 -7.65 -28.41
C ILE A 228 1.30 -7.58 -26.94
N THR A 229 2.23 -8.43 -26.52
CA THR A 229 2.86 -8.44 -25.19
C THR A 229 4.35 -8.82 -25.34
N GLY A 230 5.17 -8.48 -24.36
CA GLY A 230 6.60 -8.80 -24.33
C GLY A 230 7.50 -7.60 -24.08
N ASP A 231 8.81 -7.83 -24.13
CA ASP A 231 9.81 -6.78 -23.93
C ASP A 231 10.10 -6.02 -25.23
N PHE A 232 10.06 -4.69 -25.16
CA PHE A 232 10.29 -3.80 -26.29
C PHE A 232 11.17 -2.61 -25.90
N THR A 233 11.80 -2.00 -26.90
CA THR A 233 12.48 -0.72 -26.74
C THR A 233 11.95 0.29 -27.75
N LEU A 234 11.39 1.40 -27.29
CA LEU A 234 11.04 2.53 -28.15
C LEU A 234 12.20 3.52 -28.18
N THR A 235 12.59 3.99 -29.36
CA THR A 235 13.73 4.91 -29.49
C THR A 235 13.39 6.15 -30.29
N PHE A 236 13.90 7.30 -29.84
CA PHE A 236 13.76 8.59 -30.50
C PHE A 236 15.13 9.16 -30.85
N SER A 237 15.30 9.58 -32.11
CA SER A 237 16.53 10.22 -32.59
C SER A 237 16.21 11.39 -33.52
N SER A 238 16.94 12.50 -33.41
CA SER A 238 16.83 13.66 -34.31
C SER A 238 18.18 13.94 -34.95
N SER A 239 18.19 14.54 -36.15
CA SER A 239 19.44 15.02 -36.79
C SER A 239 20.11 16.15 -36.02
N ASN A 240 19.37 16.83 -35.13
CA ASN A 240 19.87 17.94 -34.33
C ASN A 240 20.48 17.49 -32.99
N GLN A 241 20.54 16.17 -32.72
CA GLN A 241 21.08 15.62 -31.47
C GLN A 241 21.95 14.38 -31.72
N ASP A 242 23.06 14.27 -31.01
CA ASP A 242 23.93 13.09 -31.08
C ASP A 242 23.39 11.91 -30.24
N ALA A 243 22.52 12.19 -29.27
CA ALA A 243 22.02 11.19 -28.30
C ALA A 243 20.73 10.50 -28.78
N LEU A 244 20.73 9.16 -28.71
CA LEU A 244 19.55 8.30 -28.90
C LEU A 244 18.83 8.13 -27.56
N ILE A 245 17.54 8.45 -27.52
CA ILE A 245 16.70 8.18 -26.34
C ILE A 245 16.10 6.79 -26.49
N LYS A 246 16.09 6.01 -25.40
CA LYS A 246 15.56 4.64 -25.35
C LYS A 246 14.60 4.47 -24.19
N TYR A 247 13.52 3.74 -24.45
CA TYR A 247 12.50 3.36 -23.48
C TYR A 247 12.39 1.86 -23.47
N GLU A 248 13.01 1.24 -22.48
CA GLU A 248 12.87 -0.19 -22.26
C GLU A 248 11.59 -0.44 -21.47
N MET A 249 10.67 -1.21 -22.05
CA MET A 249 9.35 -1.44 -21.49
C MET A 249 8.92 -2.88 -21.65
N GLN A 250 8.13 -3.37 -20.71
CA GLN A 250 7.42 -4.63 -20.81
C GLN A 250 5.94 -4.38 -21.10
N VAL A 251 5.50 -4.75 -22.31
CA VAL A 251 4.10 -4.62 -22.71
C VAL A 251 3.29 -5.80 -22.18
N VAL A 252 2.18 -5.52 -21.51
CA VAL A 252 1.33 -6.49 -20.80
C VAL A 252 -0.16 -6.31 -21.15
N ASP A 253 -0.94 -7.39 -20.99
CA ASP A 253 -2.42 -7.34 -21.08
C ASP A 253 -2.99 -6.65 -19.83
N ALA A 254 -3.09 -5.33 -19.90
CA ALA A 254 -3.52 -4.47 -18.81
C ALA A 254 -3.99 -3.11 -19.32
N TYR A 255 -4.77 -2.43 -18.49
CA TYR A 255 -5.21 -1.06 -18.71
C TYR A 255 -4.25 -0.06 -18.05
N ASN A 256 -3.83 0.96 -18.80
CA ASN A 256 -3.02 2.06 -18.30
C ASN A 256 -3.89 3.02 -17.48
N VAL A 257 -3.53 3.20 -16.21
CA VAL A 257 -4.22 4.03 -15.21
C VAL A 257 -3.52 5.37 -15.11
N SER A 258 -4.25 6.45 -15.42
CA SER A 258 -3.75 7.82 -15.35
C SER A 258 -4.55 8.69 -14.37
N THR A 259 -5.74 8.25 -13.97
CA THR A 259 -6.68 8.96 -13.08
C THR A 259 -7.35 7.99 -12.10
N PRO A 260 -7.93 8.46 -10.96
CA PRO A 260 -8.64 7.61 -10.00
C PRO A 260 -9.70 6.71 -10.63
N LYS A 261 -10.52 7.25 -11.54
CA LYS A 261 -11.59 6.51 -12.23
C LYS A 261 -11.08 5.34 -13.07
N ASP A 262 -9.85 5.39 -13.58
CA ASP A 262 -9.30 4.36 -14.46
C ASP A 262 -9.09 3.02 -13.72
N ILE A 263 -8.94 3.06 -12.39
CA ILE A 263 -8.75 1.87 -11.57
C ILE A 263 -10.00 0.97 -11.65
N PHE A 264 -11.20 1.54 -11.79
CA PHE A 264 -12.45 0.77 -11.98
C PHE A 264 -12.47 -0.07 -13.27
N ALA A 265 -11.49 0.06 -14.16
CA ALA A 265 -11.34 -0.85 -15.31
C ALA A 265 -11.16 -2.31 -14.86
N ILE A 266 -10.50 -2.57 -13.72
CA ILE A 266 -10.35 -3.93 -13.17
C ILE A 266 -11.64 -4.42 -12.50
N ASP A 267 -12.48 -3.51 -12.01
CA ASP A 267 -13.61 -3.86 -11.16
C ASP A 267 -14.70 -4.56 -11.97
N ASN A 268 -15.05 -5.79 -11.58
CA ASN A 268 -16.13 -6.56 -12.21
C ASN A 268 -17.40 -6.65 -11.35
N GLY A 269 -17.39 -6.09 -10.13
CA GLY A 269 -18.55 -5.89 -9.27
C GLY A 269 -19.26 -7.17 -8.83
N VAL A 270 -18.70 -8.35 -9.12
CA VAL A 270 -19.26 -9.64 -8.74
C VAL A 270 -18.83 -9.93 -7.30
N GLY A 271 -19.77 -10.26 -6.42
CA GLY A 271 -19.42 -10.74 -5.08
C GLY A 271 -18.87 -9.68 -4.10
N CYS A 272 -19.28 -8.41 -4.21
CA CYS A 272 -18.90 -7.30 -3.30
C CYS A 272 -19.39 -7.48 -1.85
N GLY A 273 -18.85 -8.49 -1.15
CA GLY A 273 -19.24 -8.83 0.22
C GLY A 273 -20.74 -9.06 0.40
N GLY A 274 -21.26 -8.73 1.59
CA GLY A 274 -22.69 -8.83 1.90
C GLY A 274 -23.58 -7.86 1.11
N TYR A 275 -23.00 -6.88 0.41
CA TYR A 275 -23.71 -5.80 -0.29
C TYR A 275 -23.91 -6.04 -1.79
N GLY A 276 -23.25 -7.03 -2.38
CA GLY A 276 -23.42 -7.42 -3.79
C GLY A 276 -24.43 -8.55 -4.03
N SER A 277 -25.02 -9.14 -2.98
CA SER A 277 -25.79 -10.39 -3.07
C SER A 277 -27.14 -10.26 -3.79
N ASP A 278 -27.71 -9.05 -3.85
CA ASP A 278 -28.97 -8.77 -4.57
C ASP A 278 -28.75 -8.31 -6.02
N GLY A 279 -27.49 -8.22 -6.49
CA GLY A 279 -27.11 -7.79 -7.84
C GLY A 279 -27.25 -6.29 -8.11
N SER A 280 -27.83 -5.51 -7.19
CA SER A 280 -28.06 -4.07 -7.40
C SER A 280 -26.76 -3.27 -7.51
N PHE A 281 -25.74 -3.68 -6.75
CA PHE A 281 -24.41 -3.08 -6.79
C PHE A 281 -23.74 -3.27 -8.16
N THR A 282 -23.74 -4.50 -8.67
CA THR A 282 -23.12 -4.86 -9.95
C THR A 282 -23.72 -4.06 -11.10
N GLU A 283 -25.04 -3.87 -11.12
CA GLU A 283 -25.72 -3.07 -12.16
C GLU A 283 -25.36 -1.58 -12.08
N LYS A 284 -25.25 -1.01 -10.86
CA LYS A 284 -24.78 0.38 -10.69
C LYS A 284 -23.34 0.55 -11.15
N LEU A 285 -22.47 -0.41 -10.86
CA LEU A 285 -21.08 -0.39 -11.34
C LEU A 285 -21.02 -0.47 -12.87
N LYS A 286 -21.77 -1.39 -13.50
CA LYS A 286 -21.83 -1.49 -14.97
C LYS A 286 -22.30 -0.18 -15.61
N ALA A 287 -23.31 0.48 -15.03
CA ALA A 287 -23.77 1.78 -15.49
C ALA A 287 -22.67 2.85 -15.36
N TYR A 288 -22.00 2.92 -14.21
CA TYR A 288 -20.86 3.82 -13.99
C TYR A 288 -19.72 3.58 -14.99
N LYS A 289 -19.34 2.32 -15.22
CA LYS A 289 -18.29 1.96 -16.20
C LYS A 289 -18.70 2.35 -17.62
N THR A 290 -19.95 2.11 -17.99
CA THR A 290 -20.49 2.49 -19.31
C THR A 290 -20.47 4.00 -19.51
N GLU A 291 -20.90 4.78 -18.52
CA GLU A 291 -20.86 6.25 -18.54
C GLU A 291 -19.44 6.79 -18.69
N ASN A 292 -18.46 6.11 -18.08
CA ASN A 292 -17.05 6.52 -18.09
C ASN A 292 -16.21 5.84 -19.18
N GLY A 293 -16.79 5.00 -20.05
CA GLY A 293 -16.08 4.30 -21.12
C GLY A 293 -15.03 3.29 -20.64
N LEU A 294 -15.22 2.69 -19.47
CA LEU A 294 -14.24 1.78 -18.85
C LEU A 294 -14.47 0.31 -19.26
N PRO A 295 -13.41 -0.44 -19.62
CA PRO A 295 -13.52 -1.84 -20.00
C PRO A 295 -13.53 -2.78 -18.78
N ASP A 296 -13.69 -4.09 -19.01
CA ASP A 296 -13.40 -5.15 -18.03
C ASP A 296 -11.96 -5.65 -18.24
N ALA A 297 -10.99 -4.98 -17.64
CA ALA A 297 -9.58 -5.29 -17.78
C ALA A 297 -9.13 -6.46 -16.89
N LYS A 298 -8.11 -7.22 -17.33
CA LYS A 298 -7.48 -8.32 -16.58
C LYS A 298 -6.17 -7.90 -15.89
N GLY A 299 -5.90 -6.61 -15.83
CA GLY A 299 -4.75 -6.04 -15.14
C GLY A 299 -4.71 -4.53 -15.25
N LEU A 300 -3.91 -3.90 -14.40
CA LEU A 300 -3.71 -2.45 -14.36
C LEU A 300 -2.23 -2.12 -14.43
N VAL A 301 -1.89 -1.01 -15.06
CA VAL A 301 -0.55 -0.43 -15.08
C VAL A 301 -0.67 1.04 -14.73
N PHE A 302 -0.13 1.45 -13.59
CA PHE A 302 -0.11 2.85 -13.18
C PHE A 302 0.88 3.62 -14.04
N GLN A 303 0.42 4.75 -14.58
CA GLN A 303 1.22 5.68 -15.38
C GLN A 303 1.39 7.04 -14.69
N ASN A 304 0.64 7.27 -13.61
CA ASN A 304 0.68 8.48 -12.79
C ASN A 304 0.53 8.12 -11.31
N ASP A 305 0.97 9.04 -10.44
CA ASP A 305 0.56 9.03 -9.04
C ASP A 305 -0.94 9.35 -8.96
N ILE A 306 -1.68 8.52 -8.23
CA ILE A 306 -3.12 8.60 -8.06
C ILE A 306 -3.44 8.92 -6.60
N THR A 307 -4.18 10.00 -6.39
CA THR A 307 -4.79 10.32 -5.09
C THR A 307 -6.30 10.24 -5.25
N ILE A 308 -6.96 9.45 -4.41
CA ILE A 308 -8.42 9.27 -4.39
C ILE A 308 -9.01 10.17 -3.31
N GLY A 309 -9.82 11.15 -3.72
CA GLY A 309 -10.62 12.00 -2.84
C GLY A 309 -12.07 11.54 -2.71
N LEU A 310 -12.89 12.30 -1.99
CA LEU A 310 -14.34 12.05 -1.90
C LEU A 310 -15.02 12.16 -3.27
N SER A 311 -14.57 13.10 -4.10
CA SER A 311 -15.12 13.36 -5.44
C SER A 311 -14.91 12.21 -6.43
N ASP A 312 -13.92 11.34 -6.18
CA ASP A 312 -13.61 10.16 -7.00
C ASP A 312 -14.42 8.92 -6.61
N VAL A 313 -15.05 8.91 -5.43
CA VAL A 313 -15.80 7.76 -4.91
C VAL A 313 -17.24 7.80 -5.44
N PRO A 314 -17.70 6.79 -6.20
CA PRO A 314 -19.07 6.80 -6.71
C PRO A 314 -20.10 6.80 -5.56
N ALA A 315 -21.18 7.56 -5.74
CA ALA A 315 -22.20 7.80 -4.70
C ALA A 315 -22.72 6.50 -4.04
N PHE A 316 -22.85 5.41 -4.78
CA PHE A 316 -23.38 4.15 -4.26
C PHE A 316 -22.43 3.37 -3.33
N TYR A 317 -21.19 3.84 -3.15
CA TYR A 317 -20.26 3.38 -2.10
C TYR A 317 -20.46 4.11 -0.77
N MET A 318 -21.32 5.15 -0.75
CA MET A 318 -21.47 6.08 0.36
C MET A 318 -22.82 5.93 1.05
N TRP A 319 -22.80 6.10 2.37
CA TRP A 319 -24.00 6.38 3.15
C TRP A 319 -24.42 7.85 2.95
N GLY A 320 -25.70 8.12 2.76
CA GLY A 320 -26.21 9.50 2.76
C GLY A 320 -27.59 9.69 2.17
N GLU A 321 -28.01 10.95 2.15
CA GLU A 321 -29.31 11.40 1.60
C GLU A 321 -29.18 12.00 0.19
N LYS A 322 -27.96 12.12 -0.35
CA LYS A 322 -27.71 12.56 -1.73
C LYS A 322 -28.18 11.50 -2.72
N GLU A 323 -28.53 11.93 -3.93
CA GLU A 323 -28.91 11.01 -5.01
C GLU A 323 -27.79 10.00 -5.29
N GLY A 324 -28.17 8.72 -5.48
CA GLY A 324 -27.22 7.63 -5.70
C GLY A 324 -26.67 6.98 -4.43
N ASN A 325 -26.59 7.70 -3.30
CA ASN A 325 -26.13 7.15 -2.02
C ASN A 325 -27.06 6.07 -1.49
N LYS A 326 -26.51 5.18 -0.67
CA LYS A 326 -27.32 4.25 0.10
C LYS A 326 -27.86 4.99 1.33
N LYS A 327 -29.17 4.93 1.56
CA LYS A 327 -29.79 5.55 2.73
C LYS A 327 -29.50 4.71 3.99
N PRO A 328 -28.86 5.27 5.04
CA PRO A 328 -28.61 4.53 6.28
C PRO A 328 -29.87 4.47 7.17
N ARG A 329 -29.90 3.50 8.09
CA ARG A 329 -30.91 3.50 9.18
C ARG A 329 -30.74 4.68 10.13
N ASN A 330 -29.51 5.17 10.29
CA ASN A 330 -29.21 6.31 11.15
C ASN A 330 -28.46 7.42 10.39
N ALA A 331 -28.96 8.65 10.45
CA ALA A 331 -28.34 9.80 9.76
C ALA A 331 -26.94 10.18 10.30
N GLY A 332 -26.56 9.70 11.50
CA GLY A 332 -25.25 9.94 12.09
C GLY A 332 -24.07 9.31 11.34
N VAL A 333 -24.33 8.47 10.33
CA VAL A 333 -23.31 7.90 9.45
C VAL A 333 -23.37 8.48 8.03
N ASN A 334 -24.12 9.57 7.80
CA ASN A 334 -24.12 10.23 6.49
C ASN A 334 -22.73 10.71 6.07
N ASP A 335 -22.50 10.74 4.75
CA ASP A 335 -21.24 11.14 4.12
C ASP A 335 -20.03 10.28 4.55
N SER A 336 -20.28 9.02 4.91
CA SER A 336 -19.25 8.03 5.25
C SER A 336 -19.22 6.87 4.25
N LEU A 337 -18.06 6.21 4.15
CA LEU A 337 -17.89 5.02 3.32
C LEU A 337 -18.68 3.85 3.94
N ILE A 338 -19.35 3.07 3.09
CA ILE A 338 -20.02 1.84 3.49
C ILE A 338 -18.95 0.79 3.85
N ASP A 339 -19.04 0.15 5.01
CA ASP A 339 -18.15 -0.97 5.35
C ASP A 339 -18.48 -2.24 4.52
N TRP A 340 -17.61 -3.25 4.52
CA TRP A 340 -17.77 -4.48 3.72
C TRP A 340 -17.76 -4.29 2.20
N ILE A 341 -17.32 -3.14 1.72
CA ILE A 341 -17.17 -2.84 0.30
C ILE A 341 -15.70 -2.92 -0.12
N GLY A 342 -15.43 -3.54 -1.28
CA GLY A 342 -14.17 -3.32 -1.99
C GLY A 342 -14.33 -2.11 -2.90
N LEU A 343 -13.45 -1.11 -2.79
CA LEU A 343 -13.44 0.03 -3.73
C LEU A 343 -13.23 -0.45 -5.16
N PHE A 344 -12.32 -1.43 -5.32
CA PHE A 344 -12.03 -2.10 -6.58
C PHE A 344 -12.12 -3.61 -6.34
N ASN A 345 -13.21 -4.21 -6.79
CA ASN A 345 -13.48 -5.62 -6.58
C ASN A 345 -13.17 -6.46 -7.82
N TYR A 346 -12.39 -7.53 -7.64
CA TYR A 346 -12.14 -8.51 -8.68
C TYR A 346 -12.55 -9.91 -8.23
N THR A 347 -13.55 -10.49 -8.89
CA THR A 347 -13.87 -11.91 -8.75
C THR A 347 -13.31 -12.73 -9.92
N PHE A 348 -12.52 -13.75 -9.62
CA PHE A 348 -12.10 -14.76 -10.59
C PHE A 348 -13.28 -15.64 -10.99
N LEU A 349 -13.74 -15.52 -12.23
CA LEU A 349 -14.72 -16.43 -12.85
C LEU A 349 -14.06 -17.64 -13.52
N GLU A 350 -12.76 -17.53 -13.81
CA GLU A 350 -11.91 -18.56 -14.39
C GLU A 350 -10.56 -18.53 -13.67
N GLU A 351 -9.87 -19.68 -13.59
CA GLU A 351 -8.52 -19.76 -13.04
C GLU A 351 -7.53 -18.95 -13.91
N GLY A 352 -6.58 -18.27 -13.28
CA GLY A 352 -5.66 -17.41 -14.01
C GLY A 352 -4.93 -16.40 -13.14
N ARG A 353 -4.36 -15.38 -13.78
CA ARG A 353 -3.59 -14.33 -13.13
C ARG A 353 -4.09 -12.95 -13.51
N VAL A 354 -4.13 -12.07 -12.53
CA VAL A 354 -4.45 -10.66 -12.65
C VAL A 354 -3.34 -9.89 -11.96
N ASN A 355 -2.86 -8.83 -12.60
CA ASN A 355 -1.71 -8.08 -12.11
C ASN A 355 -2.03 -6.58 -12.02
N VAL A 356 -1.56 -5.96 -10.95
CA VAL A 356 -1.46 -4.52 -10.79
C VAL A 356 0.02 -4.16 -10.80
N TYR A 357 0.46 -3.43 -11.82
CA TYR A 357 1.82 -2.93 -11.96
C TYR A 357 1.84 -1.46 -11.57
N GLY A 358 2.53 -1.12 -10.49
CA GLY A 358 2.58 0.23 -9.97
C GLY A 358 3.57 1.15 -10.69
N ASN A 359 4.57 0.61 -11.42
CA ASN A 359 5.64 1.41 -12.05
C ASN A 359 6.29 2.42 -11.07
N SER A 360 6.37 2.07 -9.78
CA SER A 360 6.80 2.91 -8.65
C SER A 360 5.95 4.17 -8.39
N HIS A 361 4.74 4.23 -8.94
CA HIS A 361 3.78 5.29 -8.65
C HIS A 361 3.12 5.12 -7.28
N ARG A 362 2.47 6.20 -6.86
CA ARG A 362 1.71 6.25 -5.61
C ARG A 362 0.23 6.02 -5.83
N LEU A 363 -0.40 5.24 -4.97
CA LEU A 363 -1.84 5.17 -4.77
C LEU A 363 -2.15 5.66 -3.35
N MET A 364 -2.77 6.82 -3.24
CA MET A 364 -3.02 7.49 -1.96
C MET A 364 -4.52 7.73 -1.75
N LEU A 365 -4.99 7.58 -0.52
CA LEU A 365 -6.28 8.12 -0.10
C LEU A 365 -6.06 9.51 0.46
N ASN A 366 -6.78 10.52 -0.05
CA ASN A 366 -6.61 11.88 0.42
C ASN A 366 -7.07 12.00 1.89
N ASP A 367 -6.19 12.40 2.80
CA ASP A 367 -6.50 12.55 4.22
C ASP A 367 -6.61 14.02 4.66
N GLN A 368 -6.47 14.98 3.73
CA GLN A 368 -6.40 16.42 4.01
C GLN A 368 -7.24 17.27 3.03
N GLY A 369 -7.59 18.48 3.49
CA GLY A 369 -8.30 19.49 2.67
C GLY A 369 -9.82 19.30 2.62
N ASP A 370 -10.42 19.78 1.52
CA ASP A 370 -11.89 19.78 1.34
C ASP A 370 -12.42 18.51 0.64
N ASP A 371 -11.54 17.77 -0.05
CA ASP A 371 -11.88 16.54 -0.79
C ASP A 371 -11.34 15.27 -0.10
N VAL A 372 -11.46 15.23 1.23
CA VAL A 372 -10.93 14.14 2.07
C VAL A 372 -11.66 12.83 1.79
N PHE A 373 -10.91 11.77 1.56
CA PHE A 373 -11.44 10.43 1.42
C PHE A 373 -12.24 10.04 2.67
N PRO A 374 -13.48 9.55 2.49
CA PRO A 374 -14.40 9.34 3.60
C PRO A 374 -13.93 8.25 4.55
N TYR A 375 -14.08 8.51 5.85
CA TYR A 375 -13.93 7.48 6.88
C TYR A 375 -15.15 6.55 6.92
N ILE A 376 -14.99 5.42 7.58
CA ILE A 376 -16.05 4.49 7.92
C ILE A 376 -16.52 4.83 9.34
N LEU A 377 -17.83 5.01 9.53
CA LEU A 377 -18.42 5.40 10.82
C LEU A 377 -19.24 4.28 11.48
N THR A 378 -19.39 3.14 10.80
CA THR A 378 -20.10 1.95 11.30
C THR A 378 -19.68 0.72 10.51
N ASP A 379 -19.58 -0.43 11.17
CA ASP A 379 -19.43 -1.75 10.53
C ASP A 379 -20.78 -2.45 10.22
N SER A 380 -21.89 -1.76 10.53
CA SER A 380 -23.25 -2.24 10.27
C SER A 380 -23.59 -2.34 8.79
N ARG A 381 -24.18 -3.47 8.39
CA ARG A 381 -24.68 -3.70 7.03
C ARG A 381 -25.89 -2.83 6.64
N GLU A 382 -26.49 -2.16 7.63
CA GLU A 382 -27.71 -1.37 7.46
C GLU A 382 -27.51 0.12 7.80
N GLY A 383 -26.28 0.53 8.14
CA GLY A 383 -25.97 1.91 8.46
C GLY A 383 -26.53 2.35 9.82
N GLU A 384 -26.49 1.46 10.81
CA GLU A 384 -26.79 1.78 12.22
C GLU A 384 -25.61 2.52 12.86
N LEU A 385 -25.85 3.29 13.93
CA LEU A 385 -24.75 3.91 14.67
C LEU A 385 -23.88 2.84 15.32
N GLN A 386 -22.57 3.06 15.28
CA GLN A 386 -21.64 2.26 16.07
C GLN A 386 -22.02 2.32 17.55
N GLU A 387 -22.06 1.16 18.21
CA GLU A 387 -22.33 1.10 19.65
C GLU A 387 -21.27 1.86 20.44
N GLU A 388 -21.69 2.52 21.51
CA GLU A 388 -20.78 3.24 22.40
C GLU A 388 -19.73 2.27 22.98
N ASN A 389 -18.45 2.63 22.87
CA ASN A 389 -17.29 1.83 23.28
C ASN A 389 -17.05 0.54 22.49
N LYS A 390 -17.72 0.30 21.35
CA LYS A 390 -17.36 -0.79 20.44
C LYS A 390 -16.56 -0.27 19.25
N PRO A 391 -15.38 -0.84 18.96
CA PRO A 391 -14.56 -0.39 17.85
C PRO A 391 -15.22 -0.71 16.52
N ILE A 392 -14.93 0.10 15.50
CA ILE A 392 -15.23 -0.26 14.12
C ILE A 392 -14.20 -1.30 13.66
N SER A 393 -14.66 -2.53 13.44
CA SER A 393 -13.85 -3.55 12.79
C SER A 393 -14.05 -3.42 11.29
N SER A 394 -13.17 -2.68 10.60
CA SER A 394 -13.38 -2.41 9.18
C SER A 394 -13.13 -3.64 8.32
N HIS A 395 -14.06 -3.88 7.39
CA HIS A 395 -14.00 -4.88 6.35
C HIS A 395 -13.87 -4.28 4.94
N ALA A 396 -13.99 -2.96 4.82
CA ALA A 396 -13.75 -2.25 3.57
C ALA A 396 -12.29 -2.39 3.14
N THR A 397 -12.07 -2.39 1.83
CA THR A 397 -10.73 -2.54 1.27
C THR A 397 -10.58 -1.76 -0.03
N ILE A 398 -9.36 -1.37 -0.36
CA ILE A 398 -9.03 -0.78 -1.65
C ILE A 398 -9.17 -1.86 -2.74
N PHE A 399 -8.48 -2.99 -2.59
CA PHE A 399 -8.61 -4.14 -3.48
C PHE A 399 -9.24 -5.32 -2.76
N TYR A 400 -10.45 -5.69 -3.17
CA TYR A 400 -11.10 -6.92 -2.71
C TYR A 400 -11.01 -7.98 -3.80
N ILE A 401 -10.43 -9.13 -3.47
CA ILE A 401 -10.21 -10.21 -4.42
C ILE A 401 -10.97 -11.44 -3.96
N ASN A 402 -11.87 -11.92 -4.82
CA ASN A 402 -12.75 -13.04 -4.56
C ASN A 402 -12.70 -14.03 -5.75
N PHE A 403 -13.43 -15.13 -5.65
CA PHE A 403 -13.50 -16.16 -6.67
C PHE A 403 -14.89 -16.78 -6.74
N ASP A 404 -15.28 -17.23 -7.94
CA ASP A 404 -16.46 -18.06 -8.11
C ASP A 404 -16.21 -19.47 -7.55
N ARG A 405 -17.23 -20.10 -6.96
CA ARG A 405 -17.07 -21.41 -6.33
C ARG A 405 -16.68 -22.53 -7.32
N SER A 406 -16.82 -22.31 -8.63
CA SER A 406 -16.40 -23.24 -9.67
C SER A 406 -14.87 -23.31 -9.88
N VAL A 407 -14.10 -22.33 -9.42
CA VAL A 407 -12.63 -22.32 -9.56
C VAL A 407 -11.91 -22.78 -8.29
N ASN A 408 -10.64 -23.16 -8.43
CA ASN A 408 -9.75 -23.39 -7.30
C ASN A 408 -9.03 -22.07 -6.91
N PRO A 409 -9.26 -21.52 -5.71
CA PRO A 409 -8.66 -20.25 -5.29
C PRO A 409 -7.12 -20.30 -5.25
N ALA A 410 -6.51 -21.47 -5.11
CA ALA A 410 -5.06 -21.63 -5.15
C ALA A 410 -4.46 -21.37 -6.56
N ASN A 411 -5.25 -21.60 -7.62
CA ASN A 411 -4.87 -21.39 -9.03
C ASN A 411 -5.22 -19.98 -9.54
N CYS A 412 -5.90 -19.18 -8.72
CA CYS A 412 -6.22 -17.78 -9.01
C CYS A 412 -5.16 -16.89 -8.33
N HIS A 413 -4.49 -16.04 -9.12
CA HIS A 413 -3.39 -15.22 -8.65
C HIS A 413 -3.68 -13.74 -8.85
N PHE A 414 -3.77 -12.98 -7.76
CA PHE A 414 -3.80 -11.52 -7.81
C PHE A 414 -2.48 -10.94 -7.29
N ASP A 415 -1.74 -10.28 -8.17
CA ASP A 415 -0.41 -9.77 -7.85
C ASP A 415 -0.36 -8.25 -7.92
N VAL A 416 0.27 -7.62 -6.93
CA VAL A 416 0.62 -6.20 -6.97
C VAL A 416 2.13 -6.06 -6.93
N ASN A 417 2.67 -5.31 -7.89
CA ASN A 417 4.11 -5.12 -8.08
C ASN A 417 4.45 -3.63 -8.10
N ASP A 418 5.57 -3.24 -7.49
CA ASP A 418 6.20 -1.92 -7.65
C ASP A 418 5.27 -0.74 -7.36
N LEU A 419 4.51 -0.77 -6.24
CA LEU A 419 3.51 0.25 -5.90
C LEU A 419 3.77 0.86 -4.52
N ILE A 420 3.63 2.18 -4.41
CA ILE A 420 3.65 2.89 -3.12
C ILE A 420 2.20 3.21 -2.75
N VAL A 421 1.78 2.89 -1.52
CA VAL A 421 0.41 3.01 -1.06
C VAL A 421 0.35 3.78 0.26
N SER A 422 -0.57 4.75 0.34
CA SER A 422 -0.90 5.41 1.61
C SER A 422 -2.42 5.44 1.79
N GLY A 423 -2.92 4.85 2.87
CA GLY A 423 -4.32 5.01 3.27
C GLY A 423 -4.58 6.30 4.04
N ASN A 424 -5.78 6.40 4.63
CA ASN A 424 -6.22 7.52 5.47
C ASN A 424 -6.29 7.16 6.97
N MET A 425 -5.77 6.00 7.39
CA MET A 425 -5.87 5.54 8.77
C MET A 425 -4.59 4.82 9.23
N GLY A 426 -3.78 5.50 10.03
CA GLY A 426 -2.56 4.93 10.61
C GLY A 426 -2.62 4.68 12.12
N VAL A 427 -1.44 4.45 12.73
CA VAL A 427 -1.32 4.31 14.19
C VAL A 427 -1.84 5.56 14.90
N SER A 428 -2.75 5.36 15.84
CA SER A 428 -3.33 6.41 16.67
C SER A 428 -3.10 6.11 18.15
N ALA A 429 -2.73 7.12 18.93
CA ALA A 429 -2.73 7.05 20.39
C ALA A 429 -4.15 7.23 20.97
N GLU A 430 -5.02 7.94 20.25
CA GLU A 430 -6.42 8.12 20.63
C GLU A 430 -7.22 6.86 20.31
N SER A 431 -8.19 6.55 21.18
CA SER A 431 -9.17 5.51 20.94
C SER A 431 -10.04 5.86 19.72
N THR A 432 -9.66 5.38 18.55
CA THR A 432 -10.39 5.56 17.28
C THR A 432 -11.61 4.65 17.18
N ILE A 433 -12.21 4.25 18.31
CA ILE A 433 -13.43 3.43 18.40
C ILE A 433 -14.54 3.94 17.44
N LYS A 434 -14.51 5.23 17.08
CA LYS A 434 -15.53 5.91 16.28
C LYS A 434 -15.24 6.06 14.79
N LYS A 435 -14.06 5.67 14.28
CA LYS A 435 -13.70 5.79 12.85
C LYS A 435 -12.85 4.62 12.37
N GLY A 436 -13.18 4.10 11.19
CA GLY A 436 -12.39 3.11 10.44
C GLY A 436 -11.90 3.67 9.10
N GLY A 437 -10.98 2.95 8.48
CA GLY A 437 -10.47 3.19 7.13
C GLY A 437 -10.30 1.85 6.40
N PRO A 438 -10.11 1.86 5.07
CA PRO A 438 -10.01 0.62 4.32
C PRO A 438 -8.66 -0.08 4.53
N MET A 439 -8.68 -1.40 4.38
CA MET A 439 -7.48 -2.23 4.19
C MET A 439 -6.93 -2.04 2.78
N PHE A 440 -5.63 -2.23 2.55
CA PHE A 440 -5.09 -2.15 1.20
C PHE A 440 -5.55 -3.33 0.33
N VAL A 441 -5.17 -4.57 0.66
CA VAL A 441 -5.61 -5.76 -0.08
C VAL A 441 -6.29 -6.75 0.87
N LYS A 442 -7.48 -7.22 0.50
CA LYS A 442 -8.12 -8.39 1.09
C LYS A 442 -8.37 -9.41 -0.01
N SER A 443 -7.82 -10.62 0.13
CA SER A 443 -7.93 -11.67 -0.88
C SER A 443 -8.43 -12.98 -0.32
N GLU A 444 -9.28 -13.68 -1.08
CA GLU A 444 -9.71 -15.06 -0.85
C GLU A 444 -9.03 -16.05 -1.83
N THR A 445 -8.05 -15.57 -2.59
CA THR A 445 -7.29 -16.31 -3.61
C THR A 445 -5.80 -16.18 -3.36
N SER A 446 -4.95 -16.99 -4.01
CA SER A 446 -3.51 -16.79 -3.93
C SER A 446 -3.15 -15.37 -4.39
N SER A 447 -2.26 -14.69 -3.67
CA SER A 447 -1.94 -13.29 -3.98
C SER A 447 -0.52 -12.95 -3.57
N LYS A 448 0.14 -12.13 -4.40
CA LYS A 448 1.52 -11.70 -4.16
C LYS A 448 1.63 -10.18 -4.13
N LEU A 449 2.15 -9.65 -3.05
CA LEU A 449 2.61 -8.27 -2.96
C LEU A 449 4.13 -8.28 -3.09
N LYS A 450 4.65 -7.73 -4.19
CA LYS A 450 6.08 -7.66 -4.48
C LYS A 450 6.54 -6.21 -4.61
N ASN A 451 7.59 -5.85 -3.88
CA ASN A 451 8.17 -4.51 -3.95
C ASN A 451 7.11 -3.41 -3.72
N VAL A 452 6.27 -3.59 -2.71
CA VAL A 452 5.21 -2.66 -2.32
C VAL A 452 5.59 -1.94 -1.03
N ASN A 453 5.48 -0.60 -1.02
CA ASN A 453 5.58 0.19 0.21
C ASN A 453 4.18 0.66 0.61
N CYS A 454 3.61 0.10 1.67
CA CYS A 454 2.25 0.39 2.13
C CYS A 454 2.27 1.03 3.51
N SER A 455 1.54 2.13 3.68
CA SER A 455 1.44 2.82 4.95
C SER A 455 0.06 3.39 5.24
N SER A 456 -0.21 3.67 6.53
CA SER A 456 -1.41 4.42 6.97
C SER A 456 -2.73 3.81 6.49
N VAL A 457 -2.80 2.48 6.46
CA VAL A 457 -4.03 1.71 6.17
C VAL A 457 -4.51 0.99 7.41
N TYR A 458 -5.77 0.54 7.40
CA TYR A 458 -6.29 -0.27 8.50
C TYR A 458 -5.50 -1.58 8.67
N MET A 459 -5.23 -2.26 7.56
CA MET A 459 -4.27 -3.36 7.42
C MET A 459 -3.66 -3.33 6.01
N SER A 460 -2.39 -3.71 5.85
CA SER A 460 -1.77 -3.78 4.52
C SER A 460 -2.25 -4.99 3.72
N PHE A 461 -2.34 -6.15 4.35
CA PHE A 461 -2.73 -7.37 3.63
C PHE A 461 -3.56 -8.31 4.50
N MET A 462 -4.75 -8.64 4.03
CA MET A 462 -5.55 -9.73 4.57
C MET A 462 -5.65 -10.85 3.54
N ILE A 463 -5.32 -12.07 3.93
CA ILE A 463 -5.54 -13.26 3.12
C ILE A 463 -6.47 -14.21 3.88
N SER A 464 -7.52 -14.61 3.20
CA SER A 464 -8.53 -15.52 3.70
C SER A 464 -8.33 -16.89 3.08
N GLY A 465 -8.23 -17.91 3.92
CA GLY A 465 -8.53 -19.27 3.52
C GLY A 465 -10.03 -19.47 3.44
N GLY A 466 -10.46 -20.65 3.01
CA GLY A 466 -11.87 -20.93 2.85
C GLY A 466 -12.51 -21.47 4.15
N ASP A 467 -13.52 -20.77 4.69
CA ASP A 467 -14.60 -21.39 5.49
C ASP A 467 -15.29 -22.53 4.70
N TRP A 468 -15.26 -22.39 3.38
CA TRP A 468 -16.05 -23.13 2.41
C TRP A 468 -15.37 -24.39 1.89
N ILE A 469 -14.07 -24.56 2.14
CA ILE A 469 -13.29 -25.76 1.77
C ILE A 469 -13.29 -26.72 2.98
N THR A 470 -14.45 -26.86 3.60
CA THR A 470 -14.68 -27.76 4.75
C THR A 470 -15.43 -29.03 4.34
N THR A 471 -15.93 -29.08 3.10
CA THR A 471 -16.39 -30.30 2.46
C THR A 471 -15.20 -31.01 1.83
N ASN A 472 -15.21 -32.35 1.78
CA ASN A 472 -14.15 -33.26 1.29
C ASN A 472 -13.68 -33.04 -0.18
N GLU A 473 -13.91 -31.87 -0.78
CA GLU A 473 -13.42 -31.49 -2.09
C GLU A 473 -12.03 -30.86 -1.91
N ALA A 474 -11.00 -31.55 -2.39
CA ALA A 474 -9.59 -31.18 -2.25
C ALA A 474 -9.25 -29.86 -2.97
N LYS A 475 -9.64 -28.72 -2.42
CA LYS A 475 -9.14 -27.40 -2.84
C LYS A 475 -7.99 -26.99 -1.91
N GLU A 476 -6.88 -26.56 -2.49
CA GLU A 476 -5.72 -26.12 -1.74
C GLU A 476 -5.99 -24.74 -1.11
N ASN A 477 -5.37 -24.46 0.04
CA ASN A 477 -5.49 -23.16 0.70
C ASN A 477 -4.83 -22.08 -0.15
N ALA A 478 -5.47 -20.91 -0.23
CA ALA A 478 -4.86 -19.72 -0.80
C ALA A 478 -3.55 -19.37 -0.09
N VAL A 479 -2.56 -18.90 -0.85
CA VAL A 479 -1.25 -18.50 -0.34
C VAL A 479 -1.05 -17.00 -0.56
N GLY A 480 -0.80 -16.29 0.54
CA GLY A 480 -0.29 -14.92 0.51
C GLY A 480 1.24 -14.92 0.40
N GLU A 481 1.79 -14.14 -0.53
CA GLU A 481 3.23 -13.89 -0.64
C GLU A 481 3.54 -12.41 -0.44
N VAL A 482 4.48 -12.10 0.44
CA VAL A 482 5.00 -10.75 0.69
C VAL A 482 6.50 -10.78 0.42
N GLU A 483 6.95 -10.12 -0.65
CA GLU A 483 8.35 -10.17 -1.11
C GLU A 483 8.88 -8.76 -1.36
N ASN A 484 10.01 -8.40 -0.74
CA ASN A 484 10.63 -7.07 -0.89
C ASN A 484 9.70 -5.92 -0.51
N CYS A 485 8.77 -6.14 0.41
CA CYS A 485 7.75 -5.17 0.78
C CYS A 485 8.09 -4.42 2.06
N ARG A 486 7.46 -3.26 2.23
CA ARG A 486 7.55 -2.38 3.39
C ARG A 486 6.16 -2.04 3.89
N PHE A 487 5.75 -2.55 5.05
CA PHE A 487 4.44 -2.27 5.65
C PHE A 487 4.58 -1.47 6.94
N TYR A 488 4.06 -0.24 6.95
CA TYR A 488 4.29 0.73 8.01
C TYR A 488 3.03 1.37 8.55
N ASN A 489 3.07 1.81 9.81
CA ASN A 489 2.03 2.68 10.38
C ASN A 489 0.60 2.14 10.20
N CYS A 490 0.40 0.82 10.18
CA CYS A 490 -0.95 0.25 10.03
C CYS A 490 -1.74 0.44 11.33
N PHE A 491 -3.05 0.68 11.25
CA PHE A 491 -3.85 0.85 12.46
C PHE A 491 -4.02 -0.46 13.25
N ASN A 492 -4.37 -1.56 12.58
CA ASN A 492 -4.65 -2.85 13.20
C ASN A 492 -3.43 -3.77 13.13
N ALA A 493 -3.22 -4.44 11.99
CA ALA A 493 -2.10 -5.33 11.77
C ALA A 493 -1.45 -5.07 10.41
N GLY A 494 -0.17 -5.44 10.27
CA GLY A 494 0.48 -5.44 8.96
C GLY A 494 -0.14 -6.51 8.06
N VAL A 495 -0.21 -7.74 8.57
CA VAL A 495 -0.82 -8.88 7.87
C VAL A 495 -1.85 -9.59 8.76
N TYR A 496 -3.00 -9.91 8.18
CA TYR A 496 -4.07 -10.66 8.82
C TYR A 496 -4.38 -11.94 8.03
N LEU A 497 -4.31 -13.10 8.67
CA LEU A 497 -4.68 -14.39 8.09
C LEU A 497 -6.02 -14.84 8.67
N TRP A 498 -7.01 -15.12 7.84
CA TRP A 498 -8.33 -15.60 8.26
C TRP A 498 -8.56 -17.02 7.71
N ASN A 499 -9.22 -17.90 8.46
CA ASN A 499 -9.71 -19.21 8.02
C ASN A 499 -8.71 -20.14 7.32
N ASN A 500 -7.49 -20.29 7.85
CA ASN A 500 -6.47 -21.24 7.36
C ASN A 500 -5.72 -20.82 6.08
N ALA A 501 -5.59 -19.53 5.79
CA ALA A 501 -4.65 -19.06 4.77
C ALA A 501 -3.19 -19.40 5.11
N ASN A 502 -2.37 -19.60 4.08
CA ASN A 502 -0.91 -19.69 4.23
C ASN A 502 -0.25 -18.35 3.90
N LEU A 503 0.93 -18.09 4.48
CA LEU A 503 1.69 -16.87 4.27
C LEU A 503 3.17 -17.18 4.07
N LYS A 504 3.79 -16.53 3.09
CA LYS A 504 5.24 -16.48 2.88
C LYS A 504 5.74 -15.04 2.92
N VAL A 505 6.73 -14.76 3.74
CA VAL A 505 7.36 -13.44 3.85
C VAL A 505 8.85 -13.55 3.53
N LYS A 506 9.31 -12.73 2.58
CA LYS A 506 10.69 -12.73 2.10
C LYS A 506 11.23 -11.31 1.96
N HIS A 507 12.44 -11.09 2.47
CA HIS A 507 13.21 -9.85 2.35
C HIS A 507 12.37 -8.60 2.59
N SER A 508 11.46 -8.65 3.58
CA SER A 508 10.45 -7.61 3.77
C SER A 508 10.60 -6.96 5.13
N GLU A 509 10.09 -5.74 5.25
CA GLU A 509 10.09 -4.94 6.46
C GLU A 509 8.66 -4.65 6.90
N MET A 510 8.33 -4.92 8.16
CA MET A 510 7.04 -4.51 8.75
C MET A 510 7.28 -3.86 10.10
N ILE A 511 6.91 -2.58 10.22
CA ILE A 511 7.13 -1.82 11.45
C ILE A 511 5.95 -0.95 11.85
N LYS A 512 5.84 -0.72 13.15
CA LYS A 512 4.91 0.24 13.75
C LYS A 512 3.45 0.02 13.32
N SER A 513 2.91 -1.18 13.58
CA SER A 513 1.46 -1.41 13.55
C SER A 513 0.85 -1.04 14.90
N GLY A 514 -0.40 -0.57 14.91
CA GLY A 514 -1.10 -0.18 16.14
C GLY A 514 -1.42 -1.38 17.03
N GLY A 515 -1.75 -2.52 16.42
CA GLY A 515 -1.89 -3.84 17.04
C GLY A 515 -0.71 -4.77 16.74
N PRO A 516 -0.90 -6.11 16.64
CA PRO A 516 0.15 -7.05 16.28
C PRO A 516 0.60 -6.92 14.82
N LEU A 517 1.85 -7.25 14.51
CA LEU A 517 2.32 -7.21 13.11
C LEU A 517 1.65 -8.30 12.26
N PHE A 518 1.41 -9.46 12.89
CA PHE A 518 0.71 -10.58 12.30
C PHE A 518 -0.45 -11.00 13.21
N PHE A 519 -1.64 -11.07 12.64
CA PHE A 519 -2.82 -11.62 13.31
C PHE A 519 -3.26 -12.88 12.56
N LEU A 520 -3.17 -14.04 13.21
CA LEU A 520 -3.52 -15.34 12.66
C LEU A 520 -4.86 -15.76 13.26
N ASN A 521 -5.84 -16.02 12.40
CA ASN A 521 -7.18 -16.42 12.82
C ASN A 521 -7.57 -17.77 12.23
N PRO A 522 -6.96 -18.88 12.71
CA PRO A 522 -7.21 -20.22 12.18
C PRO A 522 -8.62 -20.70 12.52
N MET A 523 -9.27 -21.46 11.63
CA MET A 523 -10.53 -22.11 11.99
C MET A 523 -10.29 -23.27 12.94
N THR A 524 -11.16 -23.40 13.94
CA THR A 524 -11.26 -24.64 14.70
C THR A 524 -11.70 -25.79 13.78
N SER A 525 -11.01 -26.92 13.88
CA SER A 525 -11.32 -28.12 13.10
C SER A 525 -11.39 -29.34 14.01
N LYS A 526 -12.18 -30.34 13.61
CA LYS A 526 -12.15 -31.64 14.26
C LYS A 526 -10.91 -32.38 13.76
N LEU A 527 -9.98 -32.63 14.66
CA LEU A 527 -8.84 -33.45 14.34
C LEU A 527 -9.30 -34.88 13.99
N PRO A 528 -8.82 -35.47 12.90
CA PRO A 528 -9.27 -36.80 12.47
C PRO A 528 -8.85 -37.84 13.51
N ALA A 529 -9.72 -38.82 13.79
CA ALA A 529 -9.36 -39.94 14.67
C ALA A 529 -8.24 -40.78 14.04
N TYR A 530 -7.29 -41.26 14.85
CA TYR A 530 -6.15 -42.05 14.39
C TYR A 530 -5.86 -43.22 15.33
N THR A 531 -5.11 -44.20 14.83
CA THR A 531 -4.87 -45.50 15.51
C THR A 531 -3.42 -45.71 15.95
N ASN A 532 -2.48 -44.94 15.40
CA ASN A 532 -1.06 -44.92 15.74
C ASN A 532 -0.39 -43.65 15.15
N ALA A 533 0.86 -43.38 15.53
CA ALA A 533 1.63 -42.23 15.05
C ALA A 533 1.75 -42.14 13.52
N THR A 534 1.89 -43.27 12.79
CA THR A 534 1.97 -43.23 11.31
C THR A 534 0.63 -42.83 10.69
N ASP A 535 -0.47 -43.37 11.20
CA ASP A 535 -1.84 -43.01 10.80
C ASP A 535 -2.15 -41.54 11.13
N TYR A 536 -1.69 -41.05 12.29
CA TYR A 536 -1.79 -39.64 12.65
C TYR A 536 -1.07 -38.74 11.64
N GLN A 537 0.21 -39.03 11.35
CA GLN A 537 1.00 -38.21 10.43
C GLN A 537 0.40 -38.15 9.02
N ASN A 538 -0.25 -39.22 8.57
CA ASN A 538 -0.95 -39.23 7.28
C ASN A 538 -2.24 -38.40 7.32
N LYS A 539 -3.00 -38.46 8.41
CA LYS A 539 -4.29 -37.77 8.55
C LYS A 539 -4.16 -36.28 8.89
N ILE A 540 -3.16 -35.91 9.70
CA ILE A 540 -2.94 -34.52 10.11
C ILE A 540 -2.48 -33.63 8.95
N LYS A 541 -1.77 -34.19 7.97
CA LYS A 541 -1.41 -33.49 6.72
C LYS A 541 -2.62 -33.02 5.93
N GLY A 542 -3.77 -33.67 6.10
CA GLY A 542 -5.03 -33.28 5.48
C GLY A 542 -5.85 -32.30 6.31
N VAL A 543 -5.39 -31.89 7.49
CA VAL A 543 -6.11 -30.92 8.34
C VAL A 543 -5.76 -29.50 7.90
N PRO A 544 -6.75 -28.71 7.44
CA PRO A 544 -6.53 -27.31 7.08
C PRO A 544 -5.90 -26.53 8.25
N GLY A 545 -4.96 -25.65 7.92
CA GLY A 545 -4.26 -24.85 8.91
C GLY A 545 -3.57 -23.63 8.31
N ILE A 546 -3.02 -22.80 9.19
CA ILE A 546 -2.20 -21.66 8.84
C ILE A 546 -0.73 -22.08 8.87
N ASN A 547 -0.02 -21.93 7.76
CA ASN A 547 1.43 -22.04 7.73
C ASN A 547 2.03 -20.68 7.39
N VAL A 548 2.91 -20.19 8.27
CA VAL A 548 3.67 -18.95 8.09
C VAL A 548 5.13 -19.30 7.89
N GLU A 549 5.67 -18.95 6.73
CA GLU A 549 7.08 -19.09 6.39
C GLU A 549 7.72 -17.72 6.30
N ILE A 550 8.73 -17.47 7.13
CA ILE A 550 9.51 -16.23 7.08
C ILE A 550 10.97 -16.58 6.81
N ASP A 551 11.64 -15.80 5.97
CA ASP A 551 13.08 -15.94 5.74
C ASP A 551 13.93 -15.39 6.90
N GLU A 552 15.26 -15.48 6.77
CA GLU A 552 16.19 -14.98 7.80
C GLU A 552 16.40 -13.46 7.70
N ASP A 553 16.10 -12.86 6.55
CA ASP A 553 16.50 -11.50 6.20
C ASP A 553 15.39 -10.45 6.40
N SER A 554 14.15 -10.86 6.65
CA SER A 554 13.03 -9.95 6.93
C SER A 554 13.17 -9.22 8.29
N PHE A 555 12.61 -8.01 8.39
CA PHE A 555 12.65 -7.15 9.57
C PHE A 555 11.29 -6.84 10.15
N PHE A 556 11.14 -7.06 11.46
CA PHE A 556 9.89 -6.79 12.14
C PHE A 556 10.12 -6.02 13.44
N SER A 557 9.47 -4.88 13.57
CA SER A 557 9.52 -4.07 14.78
C SER A 557 8.25 -3.25 14.96
N ASN A 558 7.39 -3.68 15.87
CA ASN A 558 6.16 -3.00 16.23
C ASN A 558 6.36 -1.82 17.19
N TYR A 559 7.30 -1.96 18.13
CA TYR A 559 7.67 -0.96 19.13
C TYR A 559 6.46 -0.30 19.83
N THR A 560 5.58 -1.13 20.39
CA THR A 560 4.30 -0.69 20.98
C THR A 560 4.30 -0.74 22.50
N GLU A 561 3.59 0.21 23.13
CA GLU A 561 3.41 0.24 24.58
C GLU A 561 2.31 -0.69 25.09
N GLY A 562 1.49 -1.28 24.22
CA GLY A 562 0.39 -2.11 24.71
C GLY A 562 -0.83 -1.32 25.21
N ALA A 563 -0.96 -0.04 24.84
CA ALA A 563 -2.00 0.86 25.33
C ALA A 563 -2.39 1.90 24.26
N GLY A 564 -3.57 2.52 24.43
CA GLY A 564 -4.14 3.47 23.46
C GLY A 564 -4.58 2.81 22.15
N GLY A 565 -5.18 3.59 21.26
CA GLY A 565 -5.50 3.15 19.89
C GLY A 565 -6.17 1.79 19.80
N TRP A 566 -5.54 0.87 19.07
CA TRP A 566 -5.98 -0.52 18.90
C TRP A 566 -6.21 -1.27 20.22
N PHE A 567 -5.35 -1.08 21.23
CA PHE A 567 -5.46 -1.79 22.51
C PHE A 567 -6.68 -1.37 23.34
N GLU A 568 -7.10 -0.12 23.18
CA GLU A 568 -8.35 0.38 23.78
C GLU A 568 -9.57 0.10 22.91
N ALA A 569 -9.35 -0.08 21.60
CA ALA A 569 -10.39 -0.47 20.67
C ALA A 569 -10.89 -1.89 20.98
N TYR A 570 -9.99 -2.85 21.25
CA TYR A 570 -10.35 -4.26 21.44
C TYR A 570 -10.35 -4.68 22.92
N SER A 571 -11.50 -5.14 23.41
CA SER A 571 -11.70 -5.57 24.80
C SER A 571 -10.66 -6.61 25.24
N GLY A 572 -10.03 -6.39 26.40
CA GLY A 572 -9.05 -7.29 27.00
C GLY A 572 -7.62 -7.13 26.47
N ALA A 573 -7.41 -6.43 25.35
CA ALA A 573 -6.09 -6.32 24.73
C ALA A 573 -5.09 -5.54 25.60
N LYS A 574 -5.53 -4.40 26.15
CA LYS A 574 -4.72 -3.57 27.06
C LYS A 574 -4.37 -4.31 28.36
N GLU A 575 -5.32 -5.04 28.92
CA GLU A 575 -5.14 -5.84 30.14
C GLU A 575 -4.11 -6.95 29.90
N LYS A 576 -4.24 -7.73 28.82
CA LYS A 576 -3.29 -8.80 28.48
C LYS A 576 -1.90 -8.24 28.18
N ALA A 577 -1.78 -7.11 27.48
CA ALA A 577 -0.49 -6.45 27.26
C ALA A 577 0.16 -6.01 28.58
N SER A 578 -0.62 -5.49 29.52
CA SER A 578 -0.14 -5.11 30.86
C SER A 578 0.33 -6.33 31.68
N GLN A 579 -0.39 -7.45 31.59
CA GLN A 579 0.02 -8.72 32.23
C GLN A 579 1.34 -9.24 31.66
N LEU A 580 1.51 -9.23 30.33
CA LEU A 580 2.77 -9.63 29.68
C LEU A 580 3.93 -8.74 30.12
N LYS A 581 3.71 -7.42 30.24
CA LYS A 581 4.73 -6.49 30.77
C LYS A 581 5.14 -6.80 32.21
N ALA A 582 4.17 -7.10 33.08
CA ALA A 582 4.46 -7.49 34.46
C ALA A 582 5.25 -8.80 34.51
N LEU A 583 4.97 -9.74 33.60
CA LEU A 583 5.71 -11.00 33.51
C LEU A 583 7.16 -10.82 33.02
N ASP A 584 7.43 -9.85 32.15
CA ASP A 584 8.79 -9.54 31.70
C ASP A 584 9.72 -9.20 32.88
N THR A 585 9.18 -8.57 33.93
CA THR A 585 9.94 -8.29 35.16
C THR A 585 10.43 -9.58 35.83
N VAL A 586 9.62 -10.65 35.79
CA VAL A 586 9.98 -11.97 36.33
C VAL A 586 11.07 -12.61 35.47
N PHE A 587 10.94 -12.56 34.14
CA PHE A 587 11.96 -13.04 33.19
C PHE A 587 13.29 -12.34 33.40
N ASN A 588 13.30 -11.01 33.49
CA ASN A 588 14.51 -10.24 33.68
C ASN A 588 15.18 -10.57 35.02
N LYS A 589 14.39 -10.63 36.11
CA LYS A 589 14.90 -10.95 37.44
C LYS A 589 15.54 -12.34 37.55
N GLN A 590 14.97 -13.36 36.92
CA GLN A 590 15.44 -14.74 37.08
C GLN A 590 16.37 -15.22 35.98
N LEU A 591 16.19 -14.74 34.76
CA LEU A 591 16.89 -15.22 33.57
C LEU A 591 17.84 -14.17 33.00
N GLY A 592 17.71 -12.90 33.39
CA GLY A 592 18.51 -11.81 32.83
C GLY A 592 18.16 -11.52 31.36
N THR A 593 16.95 -11.89 30.93
CA THR A 593 16.43 -11.67 29.58
C THR A 593 15.14 -10.85 29.65
N SER A 594 14.85 -10.11 28.59
CA SER A 594 13.60 -9.37 28.44
C SER A 594 13.10 -9.56 27.01
N PHE A 595 11.79 -9.74 26.88
CA PHE A 595 11.10 -9.71 25.58
C PHE A 595 10.52 -8.31 25.29
N LEU A 596 10.83 -7.33 26.15
CA LEU A 596 10.58 -5.92 25.94
C LEU A 596 11.88 -5.21 25.55
N LYS A 597 11.73 -4.05 24.90
CA LYS A 597 12.80 -3.14 24.54
C LYS A 597 12.57 -1.80 25.21
N GLU A 598 13.63 -1.25 25.80
CA GLU A 598 13.58 0.05 26.46
C GLU A 598 13.75 1.17 25.43
N ASP A 599 12.74 2.02 25.35
CA ASP A 599 12.80 3.28 24.64
C ASP A 599 13.36 4.39 25.53
N LYS A 600 14.41 5.06 25.08
CA LYS A 600 15.00 6.20 25.79
C LYS A 600 14.97 7.49 24.98
N SER A 601 14.31 7.50 23.82
CA SER A 601 14.22 8.65 22.91
C SER A 601 13.66 9.91 23.59
N THR A 602 12.78 9.74 24.59
CA THR A 602 12.14 10.83 25.36
C THR A 602 12.88 11.21 26.65
N GLY A 603 14.05 10.61 26.92
CA GLY A 603 14.80 10.79 28.17
C GLY A 603 14.24 10.03 29.38
N THR A 604 13.06 9.41 29.25
CA THR A 604 12.49 8.44 30.21
C THR A 604 12.52 7.06 29.58
N SER A 605 12.89 6.03 30.35
CA SER A 605 12.89 4.64 29.88
C SER A 605 11.45 4.11 29.81
N VAL A 606 10.97 3.75 28.63
CA VAL A 606 9.64 3.17 28.41
C VAL A 606 9.77 1.77 27.82
N SER A 607 9.28 0.75 28.51
CA SER A 607 9.28 -0.63 28.02
C SER A 607 8.22 -0.86 26.95
N LYS A 608 8.65 -1.29 25.77
CA LYS A 608 7.81 -1.54 24.59
C LYS A 608 7.99 -2.96 24.05
N PHE A 609 6.94 -3.52 23.45
CA PHE A 609 7.04 -4.76 22.70
C PHE A 609 7.71 -4.49 21.36
N ASP A 610 8.80 -5.20 21.07
CA ASP A 610 9.55 -5.06 19.82
C ASP A 610 8.88 -5.87 18.70
N PHE A 611 8.64 -7.17 18.92
CA PHE A 611 7.84 -8.01 18.03
C PHE A 611 6.71 -8.70 18.79
N TRP A 612 5.55 -8.77 18.15
CA TRP A 612 4.49 -9.65 18.59
C TRP A 612 3.57 -10.10 17.46
N MET A 613 3.25 -11.40 17.45
CA MET A 613 2.32 -12.07 16.54
C MET A 613 1.30 -12.82 17.39
N PHE A 614 0.03 -12.71 17.00
CA PHE A 614 -1.08 -13.30 17.76
C PHE A 614 -1.82 -14.33 16.92
N SER A 615 -2.14 -15.47 17.52
CA SER A 615 -2.99 -16.52 16.94
C SER A 615 -4.23 -16.68 17.81
N LEU A 616 -5.40 -16.41 17.24
CA LEU A 616 -6.71 -16.46 17.88
C LEU A 616 -7.65 -17.32 17.03
N PRO A 617 -8.16 -18.46 17.48
CA PRO A 617 -9.08 -19.26 16.66
C PRO A 617 -10.41 -18.57 16.31
N ASN A 618 -10.98 -18.99 15.19
CA ASN A 618 -12.35 -18.69 14.78
C ASN A 618 -13.27 -19.92 15.00
N GLY A 619 -14.42 -19.74 15.66
CA GLY A 619 -15.53 -20.71 15.73
C GLY A 619 -16.03 -21.12 17.12
N GLU A 620 -17.28 -21.61 17.20
CA GLU A 620 -17.86 -22.19 18.43
C GLU A 620 -17.38 -23.65 18.62
N GLY A 621 -16.86 -23.99 19.81
CA GLY A 621 -16.25 -25.30 20.08
C GLY A 621 -14.75 -25.23 20.32
N GLU A 622 -14.30 -24.14 20.92
CA GLU A 622 -12.92 -23.77 21.19
C GLU A 622 -12.17 -24.70 22.13
N ALA A 623 -12.67 -25.87 22.54
CA ALA A 623 -11.95 -26.76 23.46
C ALA A 623 -11.54 -28.07 22.79
N LEU A 624 -10.24 -28.31 22.67
CA LEU A 624 -9.66 -29.61 22.40
C LEU A 624 -9.89 -30.53 23.60
N GLN A 625 -10.54 -31.67 23.38
CA GLN A 625 -10.79 -32.68 24.41
C GLN A 625 -9.89 -33.90 24.21
N LEU A 626 -9.03 -34.18 25.19
CA LEU A 626 -8.32 -35.46 25.25
C LEU A 626 -9.18 -36.53 25.93
N PRO A 627 -8.99 -37.83 25.60
CA PRO A 627 -8.32 -38.38 24.43
C PRO A 627 -9.27 -38.49 23.22
N VAL A 628 -10.36 -37.74 23.16
CA VAL A 628 -11.41 -37.88 22.12
C VAL A 628 -11.01 -37.19 20.80
N ASN A 629 -9.94 -36.37 20.80
CA ASN A 629 -9.39 -35.66 19.64
C ASN A 629 -10.44 -34.80 18.93
N ASN A 630 -11.29 -34.12 19.70
CA ASN A 630 -12.35 -33.25 19.20
C ASN A 630 -11.98 -31.78 19.50
N GLY A 631 -12.05 -30.91 18.49
CA GLY A 631 -11.57 -29.53 18.55
C GLY A 631 -10.09 -29.38 18.15
N GLY A 632 -9.58 -28.13 18.13
CA GLY A 632 -8.18 -27.79 17.83
C GLY A 632 -7.97 -26.91 16.60
N VAL A 633 -6.79 -26.28 16.51
CA VAL A 633 -6.34 -25.47 15.36
C VAL A 633 -4.99 -25.96 14.87
N ASN A 634 -4.71 -25.85 13.57
CA ASN A 634 -3.42 -26.17 12.97
C ASN A 634 -2.71 -24.87 12.58
N VAL A 635 -1.65 -24.51 13.29
CA VAL A 635 -0.80 -23.36 13.01
C VAL A 635 0.65 -23.80 13.10
N ASN A 636 1.44 -23.47 12.09
CA ASN A 636 2.89 -23.64 12.09
C ASN A 636 3.56 -22.35 11.66
N ILE A 637 4.58 -21.94 12.40
CA ILE A 637 5.38 -20.75 12.10
C ILE A 637 6.83 -21.18 11.99
N THR A 638 7.45 -20.86 10.86
CA THR A 638 8.86 -21.12 10.59
C THR A 638 9.62 -19.84 10.27
N LYS A 639 10.88 -19.76 10.74
CA LYS A 639 11.86 -18.72 10.37
C LYS A 639 13.11 -19.42 9.86
N GLY A 640 13.56 -19.08 8.65
CA GLY A 640 14.74 -19.71 8.04
C GLY A 640 14.66 -21.24 7.97
N GLY A 641 13.44 -21.78 7.83
CA GLY A 641 13.16 -23.22 7.84
C GLY A 641 13.13 -23.88 9.23
N LYS A 642 13.35 -23.15 10.33
CA LYS A 642 13.25 -23.66 11.70
C LYS A 642 11.86 -23.41 12.28
N LEU A 643 11.28 -24.41 12.95
CA LEU A 643 9.97 -24.32 13.60
C LEU A 643 10.04 -23.51 14.92
N ILE A 644 9.43 -22.32 14.93
CA ILE A 644 9.41 -21.44 16.11
C ILE A 644 8.10 -21.50 16.91
N TYR A 645 7.02 -21.99 16.30
CA TYR A 645 5.76 -22.27 16.99
C TYR A 645 4.94 -23.28 16.20
N SER A 646 4.29 -24.20 16.92
CA SER A 646 3.31 -25.12 16.35
C SER A 646 2.20 -25.40 17.35
N THR A 647 0.98 -25.59 16.87
CA THR A 647 -0.15 -26.00 17.70
C THR A 647 -0.30 -27.51 17.79
N LEU A 648 0.23 -28.27 16.83
CA LEU A 648 0.00 -29.73 16.69
C LEU A 648 1.28 -30.58 16.70
N ASN A 649 2.47 -29.96 16.76
CA ASN A 649 3.72 -30.68 16.88
C ASN A 649 3.73 -31.57 18.14
N GLY A 650 3.88 -32.88 17.94
CA GLY A 650 3.87 -33.91 18.98
C GLY A 650 2.50 -34.40 19.46
N ALA A 651 1.40 -34.05 18.79
CA ALA A 651 0.06 -34.42 19.30
C ALA A 651 -0.22 -35.92 19.32
N SER A 652 0.29 -36.69 18.35
CA SER A 652 0.18 -38.15 18.36
C SER A 652 0.84 -38.76 19.58
N GLU A 653 2.04 -38.30 19.91
CA GLU A 653 2.78 -38.78 21.07
C GLU A 653 2.02 -38.48 22.36
N VAL A 654 1.58 -37.24 22.56
CA VAL A 654 0.82 -36.84 23.75
C VAL A 654 -0.45 -37.66 23.89
N TRP A 655 -1.20 -37.86 22.80
CA TRP A 655 -2.42 -38.66 22.83
C TRP A 655 -2.15 -40.13 23.16
N GLU A 656 -1.16 -40.76 22.51
CA GLU A 656 -0.79 -42.15 22.76
C GLU A 656 -0.39 -42.35 24.22
N LYS A 657 0.40 -41.43 24.79
CA LYS A 657 0.81 -41.50 26.19
C LYS A 657 -0.33 -41.19 27.16
N ALA A 658 -1.23 -40.27 26.82
CA ALA A 658 -2.43 -40.00 27.61
C ALA A 658 -3.34 -41.23 27.71
N VAL A 659 -3.53 -41.96 26.61
CA VAL A 659 -4.30 -43.22 26.60
C VAL A 659 -3.62 -44.29 27.45
N GLN A 660 -2.29 -44.43 27.35
CA GLN A 660 -1.51 -45.38 28.16
C GLN A 660 -1.60 -45.08 29.65
N TYR A 661 -1.44 -43.81 30.04
CA TYR A 661 -1.53 -43.39 31.43
C TYR A 661 -2.95 -43.56 31.99
N LYS A 662 -3.99 -43.18 31.23
CA LYS A 662 -5.39 -43.39 31.62
C LYS A 662 -5.73 -44.85 31.87
N ALA A 663 -5.17 -45.76 31.06
CA ALA A 663 -5.40 -47.19 31.24
C ALA A 663 -4.77 -47.73 32.54
N ASN A 664 -3.65 -47.15 32.99
CA ASN A 664 -2.89 -47.61 34.16
C ASN A 664 -2.33 -46.41 34.97
N PRO A 665 -3.16 -45.64 35.68
CA PRO A 665 -2.73 -44.40 36.33
C PRO A 665 -1.80 -44.60 37.53
N SER A 666 -1.71 -45.84 38.07
CA SER A 666 -0.80 -46.21 39.15
C SER A 666 0.59 -46.65 38.67
N ASP A 667 0.81 -46.79 37.36
CA ASP A 667 2.12 -47.14 36.80
C ASP A 667 2.97 -45.87 36.64
N GLN A 668 4.04 -45.81 37.43
CA GLN A 668 4.96 -44.67 37.42
C GLN A 668 5.59 -44.45 36.04
N SER A 669 5.84 -45.52 35.28
CA SER A 669 6.48 -45.43 33.96
C SER A 669 5.55 -44.81 32.90
N THR A 670 4.25 -45.11 32.95
CA THR A 670 3.26 -44.52 32.03
C THR A 670 2.97 -43.06 32.38
N ALA A 671 2.95 -42.72 33.68
CA ALA A 671 2.85 -41.35 34.16
C ALA A 671 4.04 -40.51 33.67
N LEU A 672 5.28 -41.00 33.83
CA LEU A 672 6.48 -40.32 33.36
C LEU A 672 6.49 -40.13 31.84
N ALA A 673 6.14 -41.17 31.09
CA ALA A 673 6.08 -41.08 29.63
C ALA A 673 5.01 -40.07 29.16
N TYR A 674 3.87 -39.97 29.85
CA TYR A 674 2.85 -38.96 29.57
C TYR A 674 3.34 -37.55 29.86
N VAL A 675 3.95 -37.33 31.02
CA VAL A 675 4.54 -36.02 31.36
C VAL A 675 5.63 -35.64 30.36
N ASP A 676 6.49 -36.59 29.96
CA ASP A 676 7.53 -36.34 28.96
C ASP A 676 6.93 -35.88 27.64
N ALA A 677 5.93 -36.59 27.12
CA ALA A 677 5.25 -36.18 25.89
C ALA A 677 4.61 -34.79 26.03
N VAL A 678 3.94 -34.52 27.16
CA VAL A 678 3.28 -33.23 27.42
C VAL A 678 4.30 -32.08 27.50
N THR A 679 5.47 -32.32 28.07
CA THR A 679 6.42 -31.24 28.40
C THR A 679 7.63 -31.16 27.47
N THR A 680 7.64 -31.94 26.39
CA THR A 680 8.67 -31.88 25.34
C THR A 680 8.10 -31.57 23.96
N THR A 681 6.79 -31.49 23.83
CA THR A 681 6.09 -31.21 22.57
C THR A 681 5.30 -29.90 22.65
N ASP A 682 5.17 -29.19 21.52
CA ASP A 682 4.45 -27.92 21.50
C ASP A 682 2.96 -28.14 21.81
N PHE A 683 2.38 -29.21 21.25
CA PHE A 683 1.00 -29.59 21.52
C PHE A 683 0.76 -29.87 23.01
N GLY A 684 1.66 -30.63 23.64
CA GLY A 684 1.57 -30.96 25.05
C GLY A 684 1.64 -29.74 25.95
N ASN A 685 2.56 -28.82 25.68
CA ASN A 685 2.69 -27.61 26.47
C ASN A 685 1.46 -26.70 26.33
N ASN A 686 0.89 -26.61 25.13
CA ASN A 686 -0.34 -25.85 24.91
C ASN A 686 -1.53 -26.42 25.71
N LEU A 687 -1.56 -27.74 25.95
CA LEU A 687 -2.59 -28.42 26.74
C LEU A 687 -2.44 -28.25 28.26
N PHE A 688 -1.20 -28.30 28.76
CA PHE A 688 -0.92 -28.36 30.20
C PHE A 688 -1.18 -27.04 30.94
N CYS A 689 -1.35 -25.93 30.22
CA CYS A 689 -1.73 -24.62 30.73
C CYS A 689 -3.12 -24.58 31.42
N ASN A 690 -3.63 -25.63 32.05
CA ASN A 690 -4.99 -25.65 32.58
C ASN A 690 -5.07 -25.80 34.11
N GLU A 691 -4.27 -26.66 34.72
CA GLU A 691 -4.60 -27.10 36.08
C GLU A 691 -3.63 -26.66 37.19
N ALA A 692 -2.35 -26.36 36.89
CA ALA A 692 -1.41 -25.84 37.90
C ALA A 692 -1.85 -24.49 38.52
N PHE A 693 -2.92 -23.91 37.98
CA PHE A 693 -3.43 -22.60 38.28
C PHE A 693 -4.92 -22.58 38.67
N SER A 694 -5.76 -23.53 38.23
CA SER A 694 -7.23 -23.41 38.28
C SER A 694 -7.85 -23.15 39.66
N GLU A 695 -7.23 -23.58 40.77
CA GLU A 695 -7.74 -23.30 42.13
C GLU A 695 -7.21 -21.99 42.76
N LYS A 696 -6.14 -21.40 42.24
CA LYS A 696 -5.50 -20.19 42.81
C LYS A 696 -5.31 -19.03 41.84
N SER A 697 -5.72 -19.17 40.58
CA SER A 697 -5.35 -18.26 39.47
C SER A 697 -6.48 -17.46 38.82
N ASN A 698 -7.74 -17.68 39.19
CA ASN A 698 -8.88 -17.20 38.38
C ASN A 698 -8.79 -17.60 36.88
N GLY A 699 -8.22 -18.77 36.55
CA GLY A 699 -8.39 -19.40 35.23
C GLY A 699 -7.33 -19.09 34.15
N GLN A 700 -6.24 -18.36 34.45
CA GLN A 700 -5.24 -18.01 33.43
C GLN A 700 -4.02 -18.93 33.47
N GLY A 701 -3.88 -19.81 32.49
CA GLY A 701 -2.69 -20.65 32.32
C GLY A 701 -1.79 -20.13 31.21
N LEU A 702 -0.53 -19.87 31.57
CA LEU A 702 0.51 -19.38 30.67
C LEU A 702 1.69 -20.34 30.69
N ALA A 703 2.18 -20.73 29.51
CA ALA A 703 3.45 -21.41 29.36
C ALA A 703 4.28 -20.79 28.26
N PHE A 704 5.58 -20.69 28.49
CA PHE A 704 6.54 -20.09 27.57
C PHE A 704 7.47 -21.16 27.04
N ARG A 705 7.78 -21.04 25.76
CA ARG A 705 8.66 -21.91 25.00
C ARG A 705 9.90 -21.12 24.57
N ALA A 706 11.06 -21.74 24.75
CA ALA A 706 12.31 -21.33 24.15
C ALA A 706 12.90 -22.48 23.31
N LEU A 707 13.59 -22.15 22.22
CA LEU A 707 14.35 -23.10 21.42
C LEU A 707 15.75 -23.31 22.01
N GLU A 708 16.13 -24.58 22.16
CA GLU A 708 17.48 -25.02 22.48
C GLU A 708 18.37 -25.01 21.23
N GLU A 709 19.70 -24.97 21.41
CA GLU A 709 20.67 -25.01 20.31
C GLU A 709 20.58 -26.30 19.46
N ASP A 710 20.11 -27.40 20.05
CA ASP A 710 19.90 -28.69 19.38
C ASP A 710 18.53 -28.79 18.66
N GLY A 711 17.75 -27.70 18.65
CA GLY A 711 16.42 -27.64 18.03
C GLY A 711 15.29 -28.20 18.90
N LYS A 712 15.56 -28.68 20.12
CA LYS A 712 14.51 -29.05 21.08
C LYS A 712 13.86 -27.81 21.68
N ALA A 713 12.68 -27.99 22.24
CA ALA A 713 11.97 -26.94 22.97
C ALA A 713 12.11 -27.16 24.47
N SER A 714 12.32 -26.07 25.20
CA SER A 714 12.23 -26.00 26.65
C SER A 714 11.02 -25.16 27.05
N TYR A 715 10.35 -25.59 28.11
CA TYR A 715 9.11 -24.95 28.55
C TYR A 715 9.19 -24.54 30.02
N ILE A 716 8.65 -23.37 30.31
CA ILE A 716 8.50 -22.84 31.66
C ILE A 716 7.11 -22.28 31.88
N ILE A 717 6.71 -22.26 33.13
CA ILE A 717 5.48 -21.64 33.60
C ILE A 717 5.80 -20.71 34.79
N PRO A 718 5.03 -19.64 34.98
CA PRO A 718 5.04 -18.93 36.26
C PRO A 718 4.51 -19.84 37.37
N THR A 719 4.80 -19.53 38.63
CA THR A 719 4.28 -20.26 39.82
C THR A 719 3.06 -19.60 40.45
N SER A 720 2.73 -18.37 40.05
CA SER A 720 1.64 -17.57 40.62
C SER A 720 1.06 -16.63 39.57
N VAL A 721 -0.23 -16.31 39.70
CA VAL A 721 -0.87 -15.22 38.92
C VAL A 721 -0.60 -13.84 39.48
N ASP A 722 -0.23 -13.77 40.77
CA ASP A 722 0.35 -12.55 41.31
C ASP A 722 1.78 -12.44 40.80
N LEU A 723 1.93 -11.77 39.66
CA LEU A 723 3.21 -11.63 38.96
C LEU A 723 4.27 -10.89 39.79
N ALA A 724 3.90 -10.16 40.84
CA ALA A 724 4.85 -9.55 41.76
C ALA A 724 5.57 -10.58 42.64
N SER A 725 4.94 -11.73 42.92
CA SER A 725 5.48 -12.82 43.73
C SER A 725 5.81 -14.09 42.93
N ALA A 726 5.49 -14.11 41.64
CA ALA A 726 5.72 -15.26 40.75
C ALA A 726 7.22 -15.55 40.53
N THR A 727 7.51 -16.83 40.31
CA THR A 727 8.79 -17.35 39.81
C THR A 727 8.53 -18.23 38.59
N LEU A 728 9.52 -18.39 37.72
CA LEU A 728 9.51 -19.27 36.56
C LEU A 728 10.09 -20.62 36.96
N VAL A 729 9.38 -21.69 36.62
CA VAL A 729 9.79 -23.07 36.87
C VAL A 729 9.66 -23.90 35.61
N ASN A 730 10.49 -24.93 35.50
CA ASN A 730 10.39 -25.91 34.42
C ASN A 730 9.01 -26.61 34.45
N THR A 731 8.32 -26.65 33.30
CA THR A 731 6.97 -27.21 33.20
C THR A 731 6.92 -28.68 33.63
N LYS A 732 7.93 -29.49 33.27
CA LYS A 732 8.04 -30.91 33.65
C LYS A 732 8.15 -31.09 35.16
N TYR A 733 8.95 -30.26 35.82
CA TYR A 733 9.09 -30.27 37.27
C TYR A 733 7.74 -29.97 37.96
N SER A 734 7.03 -28.93 37.50
CA SER A 734 5.72 -28.57 38.06
C SER A 734 4.69 -29.68 37.87
N MET A 735 4.65 -30.31 36.70
CA MET A 735 3.69 -31.37 36.39
C MET A 735 3.91 -32.61 37.25
N LEU A 736 5.16 -33.02 37.48
CA LEU A 736 5.45 -34.18 38.33
C LEU A 736 5.19 -33.88 39.81
N THR A 737 5.46 -32.66 40.26
CA THR A 737 5.11 -32.23 41.62
C THR A 737 3.60 -32.34 41.85
N ALA A 738 2.79 -31.91 40.86
CA ALA A 738 1.34 -32.04 40.91
C ALA A 738 0.85 -33.50 40.91
N LEU A 739 1.64 -34.43 40.34
CA LEU A 739 1.40 -35.88 40.41
C LEU A 739 1.92 -36.52 41.73
N GLY A 740 2.44 -35.73 42.67
CA GLY A 740 2.87 -36.19 43.98
C GLY A 740 4.32 -36.69 44.07
N TYR A 741 5.18 -36.32 43.11
CA TYR A 741 6.61 -36.62 43.19
C TYR A 741 7.32 -35.61 44.10
N GLU A 742 8.14 -36.12 45.02
CA GLU A 742 8.93 -35.31 45.94
C GLU A 742 10.23 -34.79 45.30
N ASN A 743 10.77 -33.70 45.84
CA ASN A 743 11.97 -33.05 45.31
C ASN A 743 13.18 -33.98 45.19
N GLU A 744 13.41 -34.85 46.16
CA GLU A 744 14.52 -35.81 46.12
C GLU A 744 14.36 -36.83 44.99
N GLN A 745 13.12 -37.22 44.68
CA GLN A 745 12.83 -38.14 43.57
C GLN A 745 13.09 -37.45 42.22
N LEU A 746 12.65 -36.20 42.07
CA LEU A 746 12.86 -35.42 40.85
C LEU A 746 14.35 -35.15 40.59
N GLN A 747 15.11 -34.83 41.63
CA GLN A 747 16.57 -34.66 41.52
C GLN A 747 17.28 -35.96 41.13
N ALA A 748 16.89 -37.10 41.70
CA ALA A 748 17.43 -38.41 41.31
C ALA A 748 17.15 -38.77 39.85
N MET A 749 16.08 -38.23 39.27
CA MET A 749 15.72 -38.36 37.86
C MET A 749 16.38 -37.30 36.95
N GLY A 750 17.19 -36.40 37.50
CA GLY A 750 17.83 -35.31 36.75
C GLY A 750 16.87 -34.19 36.33
N ILE A 751 15.71 -34.06 36.99
CA ILE A 751 14.71 -33.06 36.67
C ILE A 751 14.95 -31.82 37.53
N SER A 752 15.31 -30.72 36.87
CA SER A 752 15.56 -29.43 37.52
C SER A 752 14.28 -28.61 37.66
N GLN A 753 14.10 -27.95 38.81
CA GLN A 753 13.08 -26.91 39.00
C GLN A 753 13.38 -25.66 38.16
N ASN A 754 14.67 -25.34 37.99
CA ASN A 754 15.10 -24.10 37.34
C ASN A 754 14.86 -24.15 35.83
N PRO A 755 14.50 -23.01 35.21
CA PRO A 755 14.47 -22.83 33.76
C PRO A 755 15.79 -23.23 33.07
N SER A 756 15.68 -23.68 31.82
CA SER A 756 16.84 -23.91 30.95
C SER A 756 17.54 -22.59 30.58
N ASP A 757 18.84 -22.67 30.27
CA ASP A 757 19.61 -21.55 29.71
C ASP A 757 19.15 -21.15 28.30
N ALA A 758 18.37 -21.98 27.58
CA ALA A 758 17.79 -21.60 26.28
C ALA A 758 16.97 -20.29 26.33
N PHE A 759 16.26 -20.04 27.43
CA PHE A 759 15.48 -18.80 27.57
C PHE A 759 16.35 -17.54 27.60
N LYS A 760 17.64 -17.67 27.96
CA LYS A 760 18.59 -16.55 27.90
C LYS A 760 19.08 -16.28 26.47
N LYS A 761 18.92 -17.25 25.57
CA LYS A 761 19.51 -17.27 24.22
C LYS A 761 18.47 -17.20 23.09
N SER A 762 17.20 -17.52 23.34
CA SER A 762 16.24 -17.82 22.27
C SER A 762 15.83 -16.62 21.41
N GLY A 763 16.04 -15.38 21.89
CA GLY A 763 15.70 -14.13 21.19
C GLY A 763 14.20 -13.86 21.00
N VAL A 764 13.42 -14.92 20.84
CA VAL A 764 11.97 -14.97 20.74
C VAL A 764 11.42 -16.05 21.67
N LEU A 765 10.24 -15.78 22.20
CA LEU A 765 9.47 -16.66 23.07
C LEU A 765 8.12 -16.91 22.41
N ALA A 766 7.72 -18.17 22.34
CA ALA A 766 6.34 -18.50 22.04
C ALA A 766 5.61 -18.79 23.36
N ALA A 767 4.38 -18.31 23.48
CA ALA A 767 3.55 -18.49 24.65
C ALA A 767 2.19 -19.06 24.25
N ALA A 768 1.69 -19.96 25.08
CA ALA A 768 0.31 -20.43 25.03
C ALA A 768 -0.49 -19.73 26.12
N ILE A 769 -1.66 -19.19 25.76
CA ILE A 769 -2.57 -18.53 26.70
C ILE A 769 -3.86 -19.34 26.80
N ASN A 770 -4.24 -19.69 28.02
CA ASN A 770 -5.46 -20.45 28.29
C ASN A 770 -6.34 -19.71 29.32
N ASP A 771 -7.62 -19.55 29.01
CA ASP A 771 -8.64 -18.91 29.89
C ASP A 771 -9.79 -19.91 30.22
N ALA A 772 -9.56 -21.22 30.05
CA ALA A 772 -10.56 -22.26 30.28
C ALA A 772 -10.91 -22.41 31.76
N ALA A 773 -12.16 -22.12 32.13
CA ALA A 773 -12.68 -22.48 33.45
C ALA A 773 -12.92 -24.00 33.55
N GLY A 774 -12.24 -24.67 34.48
CA GLY A 774 -12.62 -26.00 34.96
C GLY A 774 -12.09 -27.22 34.18
N ALA A 775 -10.90 -27.14 33.57
CA ALA A 775 -10.27 -28.37 33.07
C ALA A 775 -9.39 -29.06 34.14
N GLY A 776 -9.16 -30.36 33.93
CA GLY A 776 -8.64 -31.25 34.96
C GLY A 776 -7.14 -31.48 35.00
N GLY A 777 -6.77 -32.27 36.01
CA GLY A 777 -5.50 -32.89 36.40
C GLY A 777 -4.46 -33.20 35.35
N PRO A 778 -3.14 -33.08 35.63
CA PRO A 778 -2.18 -34.00 35.03
C PRO A 778 -2.53 -35.45 35.35
N SER A 779 -3.27 -35.71 36.44
CA SER A 779 -3.83 -37.02 36.80
C SER A 779 -5.13 -37.38 36.07
N GLU A 780 -5.76 -36.45 35.35
CA GLU A 780 -7.08 -36.62 34.72
C GLU A 780 -7.02 -36.26 33.23
N PRO A 781 -6.25 -37.00 32.41
CA PRO A 781 -5.98 -36.63 31.02
C PRO A 781 -7.25 -36.48 30.18
N GLU A 782 -8.33 -37.20 30.50
CA GLU A 782 -9.62 -37.08 29.84
C GLU A 782 -10.43 -35.81 30.15
N LYS A 783 -9.99 -35.03 31.13
CA LYS A 783 -10.62 -33.75 31.51
C LYS A 783 -9.83 -32.54 31.00
N TYR A 784 -8.75 -32.75 30.24
CA TYR A 784 -8.11 -31.64 29.53
C TYR A 784 -9.04 -31.07 28.47
N LEU A 785 -9.44 -29.82 28.69
CA LEU A 785 -10.09 -28.94 27.74
C LEU A 785 -9.05 -27.91 27.33
N GLY A 786 -8.23 -28.19 26.33
CA GLY A 786 -7.34 -27.16 25.79
C GLY A 786 -8.22 -26.15 25.09
N VAL A 787 -8.47 -24.96 25.65
CA VAL A 787 -9.25 -23.95 24.92
C VAL A 787 -8.36 -23.43 23.77
N CYS A 788 -8.45 -24.14 22.65
CA CYS A 788 -7.88 -24.01 21.32
C CYS A 788 -6.76 -22.97 21.20
N ASN A 789 -5.57 -23.31 21.70
CA ASN A 789 -4.25 -22.78 21.37
C ASN A 789 -4.18 -21.30 20.90
N TYR A 790 -4.59 -20.37 21.76
CA TYR A 790 -4.17 -18.97 21.64
C TYR A 790 -2.65 -18.95 21.68
N GLY A 791 -2.05 -18.51 20.58
CA GLY A 791 -0.62 -18.45 20.41
C GLY A 791 -0.16 -17.02 20.43
N LEU A 792 0.94 -16.77 21.14
CA LEU A 792 1.60 -15.48 21.09
C LEU A 792 3.08 -15.71 20.85
N VAL A 793 3.66 -15.06 19.86
CA VAL A 793 5.11 -15.04 19.65
C VAL A 793 5.59 -13.63 20.00
N LEU A 794 6.54 -13.50 20.92
CA LEU A 794 7.09 -12.25 21.44
C LEU A 794 8.62 -12.22 21.32
N GLY A 795 9.21 -11.03 21.25
CA GLY A 795 10.63 -10.84 21.58
C GLY A 795 11.35 -9.86 20.68
N ASN A 796 12.69 -9.91 20.72
CA ASN A 796 13.55 -9.19 19.81
C ASN A 796 13.82 -10.09 18.60
N TYR A 797 13.02 -9.93 17.57
CA TYR A 797 13.02 -10.80 16.38
C TYR A 797 14.41 -10.95 15.73
N HIS A 798 15.29 -9.95 15.88
CA HIS A 798 16.63 -9.93 15.28
C HIS A 798 17.69 -10.74 16.03
N THR A 799 17.37 -11.23 17.23
CA THR A 799 18.30 -12.07 18.02
C THR A 799 18.14 -13.56 17.75
N LEU A 800 17.22 -13.96 16.85
CA LEU A 800 16.96 -15.34 16.40
C LEU A 800 17.93 -15.84 15.32
#